data_AF-A0A9Q0BUT2-F1
#
_entry.id   AF-A0A9Q0BUT2-F1
#
_cell.length_a   1.000
_cell.length_b   1.000
_cell.length_c   1.000
_cell.angle_alpha   90.00
_cell.angle_beta   90.00
_cell.angle_gamma   90.00
#
_symmetry.space_group_name_H-M   'P 1'
#
loop_
_entity.id
_entity.type
_entity.pdbx_description
1 polymer ?
#
loop_
_entity_poly.entity_id
_entity_poly.type
_entity_poly.pdbx_seq_one_letter_code
_entity_poly.pdbx_strand_id
1 'polypeptide(L)'
;MVKLESTSNAIWWIKNPKAAKECKAKGRRKTSLGSAFCLDMADLLKNISLQGYNKLLSPDLTLGQRMIWLLLHMTTTISLVVVLSLTWEQFVAQYFVTNLKDPLYPVENVPFPAVSICTNNRISRQAVIKYAEELRLNSPVIRPVEYFLERLSFFREFYVHVGAVVDTDDFVIFQTFLDVFGTWNNETFFDTRRIMRMLTPSCEGFVLKCSLANVEIPCFSRDAFQESLTMYGPCCTFNMENKLKKRHFKNRLASSELGLTVVLNDSHADYFAPILNTNGYIVLVHNAENYASVSSSNALEMFPGQGEDSFLSIYARVVDTDDSLNYDRRCYFDYEAQSPSNEQVMRTYTYAYSFPNCITRCRIRSIIALCRCLPFQMPLQLVENLDGVVYCTLGHLSCINQYKFKWRNVLTERIIIPGLEREIEEALYCPQCLPSCSDVQFGVSMSSLPIDNFLATLKVDENNQTEFSTDISVLRVFSTIGNIMSIFVGFSMVAIFEILFFLTKYIYEGCNRIVEQNVIDRKAKQLETNKLQFGHIFEAQQLHFHWGSELFKGSEHNLDGHFYDGELHIVHKNASFNTNQEAALNCNGFAVLAVLLRNLEQIQLVSNGCNPLKLATNSMKRLTERVHHEEMESEEVVWVKREDARSASKLPIVYSRKYAVRFAGLERLHPFDAAKGKHIEKLLCAELQLDGGSFYEPKELSKEQLRRIHTRDYLKSLEWSMNVACIAEVPVMAFVPNRYIQRSYLRPMRFQAAGSILAGKLALDYGWAINLGGGFHHCCSYRGGGFCPYADISLLIIRLFEQEPFRVRRVMIVDLDAHQGNGHERDFGNVAAVYILDMYNAFVYPKDHAAKESIRCAVELRNHTEDAFYLRQLRRCLMQSLAEFRPDLVIYNAGTDVLKGDPLGNLAISPEGVMERDRLVFSTFRALGIPVVMLLSGGYLKASAGVIADSIVNLKQKGLLN
;
A
#
# COMPACT_ATOMS: atom_id res chain seq x y z
N MET A 1 52.74 -39.40 0.64
CA MET A 1 52.13 -40.75 0.75
C MET A 1 51.30 -40.79 2.02
N VAL A 2 49.99 -40.67 1.90
CA VAL A 2 49.04 -40.80 3.03
C VAL A 2 48.60 -42.26 3.07
N LYS A 3 48.75 -42.92 4.22
CA LYS A 3 48.32 -44.31 4.42
C LYS A 3 46.79 -44.38 4.26
N LEU A 4 46.33 -45.16 3.28
CA LEU A 4 44.92 -45.35 2.90
C LEU A 4 44.07 -46.13 3.93
N GLU A 5 44.62 -46.47 5.09
CA GLU A 5 43.88 -47.24 6.10
C GLU A 5 42.96 -46.37 6.97
N SER A 6 43.13 -45.04 7.00
CA SER A 6 42.33 -44.15 7.86
C SER A 6 41.08 -43.54 7.21
N THR A 7 40.84 -43.74 5.90
CA THR A 7 39.67 -43.20 5.17
C THR A 7 38.62 -44.24 4.80
N SER A 8 38.77 -45.49 5.24
CA SER A 8 37.90 -46.61 4.88
C SER A 8 36.45 -46.53 5.41
N ASN A 9 36.12 -45.51 6.22
CA ASN A 9 34.75 -45.29 6.71
C ASN A 9 33.92 -44.32 5.85
N ALA A 10 34.49 -43.70 4.80
CA ALA A 10 33.79 -42.68 4.00
C ALA A 10 33.05 -43.25 2.77
N ILE A 11 33.25 -44.52 2.43
CA ILE A 11 32.70 -45.13 1.21
C ILE A 11 32.28 -46.58 1.50
N TRP A 12 31.02 -46.78 1.89
CA TRP A 12 30.52 -48.07 2.38
C TRP A 12 30.36 -49.16 1.30
N TRP A 13 30.44 -48.81 0.01
CA TRP A 13 30.25 -49.77 -1.11
C TRP A 13 31.53 -50.50 -1.55
N ILE A 14 32.69 -50.21 -0.95
CA ILE A 14 33.92 -50.99 -1.17
C ILE A 14 33.99 -52.12 -0.14
N LYS A 15 33.23 -53.21 -0.35
CA LYS A 15 33.33 -54.42 0.48
C LYS A 15 34.44 -55.35 -0.01
N ASN A 16 35.35 -55.69 0.91
CA ASN A 16 36.40 -56.69 0.76
C ASN A 16 35.80 -58.07 0.37
N PRO A 17 36.17 -58.68 -0.77
CA PRO A 17 35.49 -59.84 -1.35
C PRO A 17 35.54 -61.13 -0.50
N LYS A 18 36.28 -61.15 0.61
CA LYS A 18 36.39 -62.32 1.50
C LYS A 18 35.18 -62.51 2.42
N ALA A 19 34.47 -61.45 2.83
CA ALA A 19 33.33 -61.55 3.75
C ALA A 19 32.07 -62.16 3.11
N ALA A 20 31.91 -62.06 1.78
CA ALA A 20 30.74 -62.57 1.07
C ALA A 20 30.70 -64.10 0.94
N LYS A 21 31.82 -64.80 1.19
CA LYS A 21 31.89 -66.27 1.09
C LYS A 21 31.40 -67.00 2.34
N GLU A 22 31.48 -66.39 3.53
CA GLU A 22 31.07 -67.07 4.78
C GLU A 22 29.54 -67.10 5.00
N CYS A 23 28.78 -66.15 4.45
CA CYS A 23 27.32 -66.13 4.60
C CYS A 23 26.55 -67.11 3.68
N LYS A 24 27.20 -67.72 2.67
CA LYS A 24 26.54 -68.70 1.78
C LYS A 24 26.41 -70.11 2.39
N ALA A 25 26.96 -70.36 3.58
CA ALA A 25 26.98 -71.68 4.21
C ALA A 25 25.81 -71.96 5.19
N LYS A 26 24.92 -71.00 5.48
CA LYS A 26 23.73 -71.22 6.33
C LYS A 26 22.45 -71.04 5.53
N GLY A 27 21.59 -72.05 5.59
CA GLY A 27 20.49 -72.31 4.64
C GLY A 27 19.54 -71.14 4.37
N ARG A 28 19.10 -71.05 3.11
CA ARG A 28 18.06 -70.14 2.62
C ARG A 28 16.72 -70.39 3.33
N ARG A 29 16.36 -69.54 4.29
CA ARG A 29 14.95 -69.35 4.70
C ARG A 29 14.27 -68.42 3.68
N LYS A 30 13.06 -68.78 3.24
CA LYS A 30 12.19 -67.92 2.40
C LYS A 30 11.86 -66.65 3.19
N THR A 31 12.47 -65.53 2.85
CA THR A 31 12.17 -64.19 3.39
C THR A 31 11.23 -63.46 2.44
N SER A 32 10.10 -62.96 2.95
CA SER A 32 9.12 -62.20 2.16
C SER A 32 9.73 -60.88 1.65
N LEU A 33 9.18 -60.33 0.55
CA LEU A 33 9.67 -59.11 -0.12
C LEU A 33 9.88 -57.93 0.86
N GLY A 34 8.97 -57.77 1.83
CA GLY A 34 9.06 -56.73 2.87
C GLY A 34 10.23 -56.92 3.83
N SER A 35 10.59 -58.15 4.17
CA SER A 35 11.69 -58.43 5.11
C SER A 35 13.09 -58.18 4.52
N ALA A 36 13.27 -58.36 3.22
CA ALA A 36 14.52 -58.02 2.54
C ALA A 36 14.70 -56.49 2.42
N PHE A 37 13.64 -55.77 2.04
CA PHE A 37 13.66 -54.30 1.97
C PHE A 37 13.96 -53.66 3.34
N CYS A 38 13.38 -54.17 4.42
CA CYS A 38 13.68 -53.67 5.76
C CYS A 38 15.15 -53.87 6.16
N LEU A 39 15.79 -54.96 5.72
CA LEU A 39 17.21 -55.21 5.97
C LEU A 39 18.11 -54.28 5.13
N ASP A 40 17.77 -54.07 3.87
CA ASP A 40 18.52 -53.18 2.96
C ASP A 40 18.37 -51.71 3.38
N MET A 41 17.16 -51.29 3.77
CA MET A 41 16.89 -49.97 4.35
C MET A 41 17.64 -49.77 5.67
N ALA A 42 17.74 -50.81 6.49
CA ALA A 42 18.52 -50.76 7.71
C ALA A 42 20.04 -50.63 7.43
N ASP A 43 20.53 -51.17 6.32
CA ASP A 43 21.93 -50.99 5.89
C ASP A 43 22.18 -49.57 5.36
N LEU A 44 21.23 -49.00 4.60
CA LEU A 44 21.29 -47.60 4.15
C LEU A 44 21.31 -46.64 5.34
N LEU A 45 20.35 -46.74 6.25
CA LEU A 45 20.25 -45.83 7.39
C LEU A 45 21.44 -45.92 8.35
N LYS A 46 22.17 -47.04 8.38
CA LYS A 46 23.42 -47.18 9.15
C LYS A 46 24.61 -46.47 8.50
N ASN A 47 24.64 -46.39 7.17
CA ASN A 47 25.83 -45.97 6.40
C ASN A 47 25.63 -44.68 5.59
N ILE A 48 24.42 -44.11 5.58
CA ILE A 48 24.12 -42.88 4.85
C ILE A 48 24.86 -41.69 5.46
N SER A 49 25.28 -40.76 4.60
CA SER A 49 25.97 -39.52 5.00
C SER A 49 25.08 -38.51 5.76
N LEU A 50 23.77 -38.74 5.86
CA LEU A 50 22.86 -37.92 6.66
C LEU A 50 23.12 -38.08 8.16
N GLN A 51 23.17 -36.97 8.88
CA GLN A 51 23.55 -36.97 10.29
C GLN A 51 22.50 -37.68 11.16
N GLY A 52 22.95 -38.53 12.08
CA GLY A 52 22.12 -39.09 13.15
C GLY A 52 21.15 -40.20 12.77
N TYR A 53 20.99 -40.54 11.48
CA TYR A 53 20.10 -41.65 11.05
C TYR A 53 20.62 -43.03 11.49
N ASN A 54 21.94 -43.18 11.60
CA ASN A 54 22.57 -44.41 12.09
C ASN A 54 22.22 -44.75 13.56
N LYS A 55 21.88 -43.74 14.38
CA LYS A 55 21.50 -43.92 15.79
C LYS A 55 20.17 -44.63 15.95
N LEU A 56 19.25 -44.49 14.98
CA LEU A 56 17.95 -45.17 14.98
C LEU A 56 18.08 -46.70 14.96
N LEU A 57 19.20 -47.23 14.46
CA LEU A 57 19.44 -48.68 14.26
C LEU A 57 20.63 -49.22 15.07
N SER A 58 21.18 -48.43 15.98
CA SER A 58 22.35 -48.83 16.77
C SER A 58 21.98 -49.86 17.85
N PRO A 59 22.69 -51.00 17.93
CA PRO A 59 22.37 -52.09 18.85
C PRO A 59 22.55 -51.71 20.33
N ASP A 60 23.39 -50.70 20.60
CA ASP A 60 23.78 -50.28 21.96
C ASP A 60 22.77 -49.32 22.63
N LEU A 61 21.76 -48.84 21.89
CA LEU A 61 20.75 -47.92 22.40
C LEU A 61 19.47 -48.63 22.81
N THR A 62 18.93 -48.22 23.97
CA THR A 62 17.62 -48.65 24.47
C THR A 62 16.47 -48.10 23.62
N LEU A 63 15.31 -48.74 23.68
CA LEU A 63 14.12 -48.32 22.93
C LEU A 63 13.75 -46.85 23.21
N GLY A 64 13.84 -46.41 24.46
CA GLY A 64 13.58 -45.01 24.84
C GLY A 64 14.53 -44.01 24.19
N GLN A 65 15.82 -44.33 24.13
CA GLN A 65 16.82 -43.47 23.45
C GLN A 65 16.59 -43.39 21.94
N ARG A 66 16.15 -44.49 21.31
CA ARG A 66 15.79 -44.49 19.87
C ARG A 66 14.56 -43.63 19.59
N MET A 67 13.57 -43.64 20.48
CA MET A 67 12.39 -42.76 20.36
C MET A 67 12.75 -41.28 20.47
N ILE A 68 13.73 -40.93 21.31
CA ILE A 68 14.25 -39.55 21.41
C ILE A 68 14.92 -39.13 20.09
N TRP A 69 15.77 -39.99 19.51
CA TRP A 69 16.40 -39.70 18.21
C TRP A 69 15.38 -39.61 17.07
N LEU A 70 14.32 -40.44 17.09
CA LEU A 70 13.24 -40.36 16.11
C LEU A 70 12.46 -39.05 16.25
N LEU A 71 12.17 -38.62 17.48
CA LEU A 71 11.48 -37.36 17.75
C LEU A 71 12.34 -36.17 17.30
N LEU A 72 13.64 -36.21 17.55
CA LEU A 72 14.59 -35.19 17.08
C LEU A 72 14.55 -35.08 15.54
N HIS A 73 14.66 -36.20 14.81
CA HIS A 73 14.58 -36.21 13.33
C HIS A 73 13.25 -35.70 12.79
N MET A 74 12.13 -36.05 13.45
CA MET A 74 10.82 -35.54 13.06
C MET A 74 10.74 -34.02 13.27
N THR A 75 11.23 -33.50 14.40
CA THR A 75 11.22 -32.06 14.68
C THR A 75 12.14 -31.26 13.76
N THR A 76 13.33 -31.77 13.44
CA THR A 76 14.27 -31.10 12.53
C THR A 76 13.75 -31.11 11.09
N THR A 77 13.12 -32.21 10.65
CA THR A 77 12.50 -32.30 9.31
C THR A 77 11.32 -31.32 9.17
N ILE A 78 10.45 -31.25 10.18
CA ILE A 78 9.33 -30.28 10.19
C ILE A 78 9.87 -28.84 10.16
N SER A 79 10.88 -28.54 10.97
CA SER A 79 11.50 -27.21 11.02
C SER A 79 12.17 -26.84 9.69
N LEU A 80 12.86 -27.78 9.03
CA LEU A 80 13.44 -27.59 7.71
C LEU A 80 12.38 -27.22 6.66
N VAL A 81 11.27 -27.97 6.61
CA VAL A 81 10.17 -27.70 5.67
C VAL A 81 9.57 -26.32 5.90
N VAL A 82 9.35 -25.94 7.17
CA VAL A 82 8.84 -24.61 7.52
C VAL A 82 9.81 -23.51 7.08
N VAL A 83 11.10 -23.64 7.40
CA VAL A 83 12.11 -22.64 7.02
C VAL A 83 12.23 -22.53 5.50
N LEU A 84 12.26 -23.65 4.77
CA LEU A 84 12.31 -23.64 3.30
C LEU A 84 11.05 -23.01 2.68
N SER A 85 9.87 -23.27 3.24
CA SER A 85 8.61 -22.67 2.78
C SER A 85 8.60 -21.15 3.00
N LEU A 86 9.00 -20.70 4.20
CA LEU A 86 9.09 -19.27 4.52
C LEU A 86 10.15 -18.56 3.64
N THR A 87 11.28 -19.21 3.40
CA THR A 87 12.34 -18.67 2.54
C THR A 87 11.87 -18.60 1.08
N TRP A 88 11.11 -19.59 0.61
CA TRP A 88 10.52 -19.60 -0.73
C TRP A 88 9.50 -18.49 -0.91
N GLU A 89 8.59 -18.32 0.06
CA GLU A 89 7.64 -17.20 0.06
C GLU A 89 8.35 -15.85 0.04
N GLN A 90 9.46 -15.70 0.77
CA GLN A 90 10.28 -14.49 0.73
C GLN A 90 10.92 -14.27 -0.65
N PHE A 91 11.44 -15.30 -1.31
CA PHE A 91 11.99 -15.18 -2.67
C PHE A 91 10.92 -14.84 -3.72
N VAL A 92 9.74 -15.45 -3.61
CA VAL A 92 8.60 -15.12 -4.49
C VAL A 92 8.05 -13.72 -4.18
N ALA A 93 8.16 -13.23 -2.94
CA ALA A 93 7.76 -11.87 -2.62
C ALA A 93 8.78 -10.80 -3.06
N GLN A 94 10.07 -11.14 -3.17
CA GLN A 94 11.17 -10.23 -3.48
C GLN A 94 11.70 -10.43 -4.92
N TYR A 95 10.90 -10.07 -5.93
CA TYR A 95 11.31 -10.07 -7.36
C TYR A 95 12.22 -8.90 -7.77
N PHE A 96 12.40 -7.90 -6.91
CA PHE A 96 13.25 -6.74 -7.19
C PHE A 96 14.08 -6.40 -5.94
N VAL A 97 15.38 -6.15 -6.13
CA VAL A 97 16.30 -5.77 -5.03
C VAL A 97 16.76 -4.34 -5.26
N THR A 98 16.24 -3.34 -4.57
CA THR A 98 16.69 -1.96 -4.76
C THR A 98 18.07 -1.72 -4.13
N ASN A 99 19.16 -1.69 -4.90
CA ASN A 99 20.53 -1.42 -4.40
C ASN A 99 20.82 0.08 -4.36
N LEU A 100 20.87 0.64 -3.16
CA LEU A 100 21.43 1.96 -2.87
C LEU A 100 22.96 1.95 -3.07
N LYS A 101 23.46 2.48 -4.20
CA LYS A 101 24.93 2.66 -4.39
C LYS A 101 25.39 4.06 -3.92
N ASP A 102 26.66 4.07 -3.50
CA ASP A 102 27.46 5.18 -2.96
C ASP A 102 27.69 6.33 -3.98
N PRO A 103 27.90 7.60 -3.55
CA PRO A 103 27.70 8.83 -4.34
C PRO A 103 28.81 9.17 -5.36
N LEU A 104 29.51 8.17 -5.90
CA LEU A 104 30.51 8.35 -6.96
C LEU A 104 29.88 8.39 -8.37
N TYR A 105 28.58 8.66 -8.49
CA TYR A 105 27.96 8.85 -9.80
C TYR A 105 28.56 10.11 -10.44
N PRO A 106 29.15 10.01 -11.65
CA PRO A 106 29.83 11.15 -12.25
C PRO A 106 28.89 12.34 -12.40
N VAL A 107 29.23 13.49 -11.80
CA VAL A 107 28.47 14.75 -11.93
C VAL A 107 28.29 15.16 -13.41
N GLU A 108 29.22 14.73 -14.27
CA GLU A 108 29.17 14.91 -15.73
C GLU A 108 27.94 14.25 -16.39
N ASN A 109 27.43 13.17 -15.80
CA ASN A 109 26.25 12.44 -16.25
C ASN A 109 24.94 13.03 -15.70
N VAL A 110 25.02 13.96 -14.74
CA VAL A 110 23.84 14.66 -14.20
C VAL A 110 23.59 15.92 -15.04
N PRO A 111 22.48 15.97 -15.81
CA PRO A 111 22.16 17.11 -16.64
C PRO A 111 21.90 18.35 -15.77
N PHE A 112 22.32 19.53 -16.25
CA PHE A 112 21.88 20.77 -15.61
C PHE A 112 20.36 20.93 -15.79
N PRO A 113 19.59 21.32 -14.75
CA PRO A 113 18.16 21.50 -14.88
C PRO A 113 17.81 22.70 -15.78
N ALA A 114 16.58 22.76 -16.25
CA ALA A 114 15.99 23.99 -16.74
C ALA A 114 15.46 24.81 -15.56
N VAL A 115 15.69 26.14 -15.62
CA VAL A 115 15.28 27.09 -14.59
C VAL A 115 14.36 28.11 -15.21
N SER A 116 13.08 28.05 -14.88
CA SER A 116 12.07 28.99 -15.37
C SER A 116 11.76 30.05 -14.32
N ILE A 117 11.90 31.32 -14.67
CA ILE A 117 11.65 32.47 -13.79
C ILE A 117 10.41 33.22 -14.28
N CYS A 118 9.42 33.32 -13.41
CA CYS A 118 8.18 34.03 -13.64
C CYS A 118 8.06 35.18 -12.64
N THR A 119 7.72 36.39 -13.11
CA THR A 119 7.29 37.45 -12.19
C THR A 119 5.95 37.08 -11.53
N ASN A 120 5.78 37.42 -10.24
CA ASN A 120 4.49 37.28 -9.57
C ASN A 120 3.43 38.21 -10.19
N ASN A 121 3.85 39.34 -10.77
CA ASN A 121 2.96 40.23 -11.51
C ASN A 121 2.70 39.71 -12.92
N ARG A 122 1.52 39.14 -13.14
CA ARG A 122 1.20 38.50 -14.43
C ARG A 122 0.59 39.42 -15.47
N ILE A 123 0.14 40.60 -15.04
CA ILE A 123 -0.37 41.63 -15.92
C ILE A 123 0.40 42.91 -15.60
N SER A 124 1.17 43.40 -16.56
CA SER A 124 1.87 44.67 -16.50
C SER A 124 0.87 45.82 -16.43
N ARG A 125 1.08 46.75 -15.50
CA ARG A 125 0.28 47.97 -15.35
C ARG A 125 0.41 48.87 -16.58
N GLN A 126 1.61 49.00 -17.12
CA GLN A 126 1.85 49.79 -18.34
C GLN A 126 1.16 49.16 -19.55
N ALA A 127 1.29 47.83 -19.71
CA ALA A 127 0.68 47.13 -20.84
C ALA A 127 -0.86 47.17 -20.78
N VAL A 128 -1.45 46.96 -19.59
CA VAL A 128 -2.91 46.95 -19.44
C VAL A 128 -3.53 48.33 -19.61
N ILE A 129 -2.86 49.41 -19.18
CA ILE A 129 -3.36 50.78 -19.42
C ILE A 129 -3.38 51.08 -20.91
N LYS A 130 -2.31 50.74 -21.63
CA LYS A 130 -2.26 50.90 -23.08
C LYS A 130 -3.38 50.12 -23.78
N TYR A 131 -3.58 48.86 -23.38
CA TYR A 131 -4.64 48.04 -23.96
C TYR A 131 -6.05 48.54 -23.60
N ALA A 132 -6.25 49.05 -22.39
CA ALA A 132 -7.51 49.67 -21.97
C ALA A 132 -7.83 50.93 -22.78
N GLU A 133 -6.83 51.75 -23.10
CA GLU A 133 -6.99 52.91 -23.99
C GLU A 133 -7.38 52.50 -25.41
N GLU A 134 -6.77 51.44 -25.95
CA GLU A 134 -7.13 50.88 -27.27
C GLU A 134 -8.58 50.39 -27.29
N LEU A 135 -9.01 49.63 -26.28
CA LEU A 135 -10.40 49.16 -26.15
C LEU A 135 -11.39 50.33 -26.01
N ARG A 136 -11.01 51.40 -25.30
CA ARG A 136 -11.83 52.60 -25.16
C ARG A 136 -12.06 53.29 -26.51
N LEU A 137 -11.04 53.35 -27.36
CA LEU A 137 -11.14 53.95 -28.69
C LEU A 137 -12.00 53.12 -29.65
N ASN A 138 -11.97 51.79 -29.52
CA ASN A 138 -12.77 50.88 -30.34
C ASN A 138 -14.21 50.69 -29.85
N SER A 139 -14.51 51.10 -28.61
CA SER A 139 -15.83 50.91 -27.99
C SER A 139 -16.92 51.80 -28.64
N PRO A 140 -18.11 51.25 -28.94
CA PRO A 140 -19.23 52.03 -29.48
C PRO A 140 -19.86 52.95 -28.42
N VAL A 141 -19.59 52.71 -27.14
CA VAL A 141 -20.08 53.51 -26.00
C VAL A 141 -18.90 54.15 -25.29
N ILE A 142 -18.98 55.46 -25.05
CA ILE A 142 -17.96 56.22 -24.32
C ILE A 142 -17.97 55.76 -22.87
N ARG A 143 -16.89 55.09 -22.45
CA ARG A 143 -16.65 54.67 -21.06
C ARG A 143 -15.27 55.16 -20.60
N PRO A 144 -15.08 55.45 -19.30
CA PRO A 144 -13.78 55.82 -18.76
C PRO A 144 -12.77 54.67 -18.87
N VAL A 145 -11.47 54.97 -18.87
CA VAL A 145 -10.40 53.95 -18.97
C VAL A 145 -10.45 53.02 -17.76
N GLU A 146 -10.82 53.55 -16.60
CA GLU A 146 -10.99 52.84 -15.33
C GLU A 146 -11.98 51.69 -15.44
N TYR A 147 -13.05 51.85 -16.23
CA TYR A 147 -14.01 50.77 -16.49
C TYR A 147 -13.34 49.57 -17.17
N PHE A 148 -12.51 49.81 -18.18
CA PHE A 148 -11.80 48.74 -18.88
C PHE A 148 -10.71 48.12 -18.00
N LEU A 149 -10.02 48.91 -17.18
CA LEU A 149 -9.05 48.39 -16.22
C LEU A 149 -9.70 47.42 -15.22
N GLU A 150 -10.84 47.78 -14.65
CA GLU A 150 -11.58 46.91 -13.74
C GLU A 150 -11.97 45.58 -14.42
N ARG A 151 -12.46 45.63 -15.66
CA ARG A 151 -12.86 44.42 -16.41
C ARG A 151 -11.66 43.59 -16.89
N LEU A 152 -10.55 44.21 -17.26
CA LEU A 152 -9.31 43.53 -17.62
C LEU A 152 -8.66 42.82 -16.43
N SER A 153 -8.99 43.22 -15.19
CA SER A 153 -8.57 42.47 -14.00
C SER A 153 -9.12 41.04 -13.96
N PHE A 154 -10.23 40.75 -14.66
CA PHE A 154 -10.79 39.41 -14.78
C PHE A 154 -9.84 38.40 -15.44
N PHE A 155 -8.90 38.86 -16.27
CA PHE A 155 -7.89 37.97 -16.86
C PHE A 155 -6.96 37.33 -15.82
N ARG A 156 -6.92 37.85 -14.59
CA ARG A 156 -6.27 37.19 -13.45
C ARG A 156 -6.82 35.78 -13.21
N GLU A 157 -8.10 35.55 -13.48
CA GLU A 157 -8.78 34.26 -13.25
C GLU A 157 -8.25 33.13 -14.13
N PHE A 158 -7.57 33.44 -15.24
CA PHE A 158 -6.89 32.40 -16.00
C PHE A 158 -5.66 31.85 -15.28
N TYR A 159 -5.03 32.63 -14.39
CA TYR A 159 -3.85 32.22 -13.62
C TYR A 159 -4.21 31.65 -12.25
N VAL A 160 -5.11 32.31 -11.51
CA VAL A 160 -5.51 31.92 -10.16
C VAL A 160 -7.02 32.03 -10.06
N HIS A 161 -7.66 30.91 -9.74
CA HIS A 161 -9.08 30.89 -9.42
C HIS A 161 -9.28 31.33 -7.97
N VAL A 162 -9.56 32.61 -7.76
CA VAL A 162 -9.91 33.13 -6.43
C VAL A 162 -11.33 32.64 -6.15
N GLY A 163 -11.55 31.91 -5.06
CA GLY A 163 -12.88 31.42 -4.66
C GLY A 163 -13.87 32.54 -4.26
N ALA A 164 -13.65 33.77 -4.71
CA ALA A 164 -14.59 34.86 -4.57
C ALA A 164 -15.74 34.65 -5.55
N VAL A 165 -16.97 34.92 -5.08
CA VAL A 165 -18.19 34.88 -5.87
C VAL A 165 -18.16 36.05 -6.87
N VAL A 166 -17.42 35.89 -7.97
CA VAL A 166 -17.54 36.78 -9.13
C VAL A 166 -18.71 36.26 -9.95
N ASP A 167 -19.66 37.15 -10.26
CA ASP A 167 -20.81 36.83 -11.09
C ASP A 167 -20.33 36.37 -12.47
N THR A 168 -20.63 35.12 -12.84
CA THR A 168 -20.18 34.54 -14.11
C THR A 168 -20.78 35.26 -15.32
N ASP A 169 -21.88 35.99 -15.12
CA ASP A 169 -22.56 36.74 -16.18
C ASP A 169 -21.70 37.92 -16.67
N ASP A 170 -20.95 38.56 -15.76
CA ASP A 170 -20.04 39.67 -16.08
C ASP A 170 -18.88 39.23 -16.98
N PHE A 171 -18.40 37.99 -16.83
CA PHE A 171 -17.36 37.42 -17.70
C PHE A 171 -17.87 37.20 -19.12
N VAL A 172 -19.09 36.68 -19.26
CA VAL A 172 -19.71 36.45 -20.57
C VAL A 172 -19.98 37.78 -21.27
N ILE A 173 -20.55 38.76 -20.55
CA ILE A 173 -20.81 40.10 -21.11
C ILE A 173 -19.51 40.73 -21.60
N PHE A 174 -18.46 40.74 -20.78
CA PHE A 174 -17.20 41.33 -21.20
C PHE A 174 -16.52 40.55 -22.34
N GLN A 175 -16.63 39.21 -22.35
CA GLN A 175 -16.11 38.41 -23.45
C GLN A 175 -16.81 38.73 -24.78
N THR A 176 -18.14 38.89 -24.80
CA THR A 176 -18.86 39.24 -26.03
C THR A 176 -18.43 40.60 -26.59
N PHE A 177 -18.03 41.54 -25.72
CA PHE A 177 -17.43 42.80 -26.15
C PHE A 177 -16.05 42.57 -26.78
N LEU A 178 -15.20 41.75 -26.16
CA LEU A 178 -13.85 41.45 -26.66
C LEU A 178 -13.87 40.70 -28.01
N ASP A 179 -14.84 39.81 -28.23
CA ASP A 179 -14.97 39.07 -29.49
C ASP A 179 -15.27 39.98 -30.69
N VAL A 180 -15.81 41.18 -30.46
CA VAL A 180 -16.13 42.16 -31.51
C VAL A 180 -15.09 43.28 -31.60
N PHE A 181 -14.65 43.82 -30.46
CA PHE A 181 -13.83 45.04 -30.40
C PHE A 181 -12.39 44.82 -29.93
N GLY A 182 -12.07 43.61 -29.47
CA GLY A 182 -10.75 43.22 -28.97
C GLY A 182 -9.93 42.38 -29.95
N THR A 183 -10.40 42.18 -31.18
CA THR A 183 -9.71 41.42 -32.24
C THR A 183 -8.84 42.33 -33.11
N TRP A 184 -7.75 41.79 -33.68
CA TRP A 184 -6.89 42.52 -34.63
C TRP A 184 -6.85 41.87 -36.01
N ASN A 185 -6.46 42.62 -37.04
CA ASN A 185 -6.09 42.09 -38.36
C ASN A 185 -7.12 41.11 -38.99
N ASN A 186 -8.42 41.39 -38.86
CA ASN A 186 -9.52 40.52 -39.33
C ASN A 186 -9.54 39.12 -38.70
N GLU A 187 -8.98 38.95 -37.49
CA GLU A 187 -9.19 37.74 -36.69
C GLU A 187 -10.69 37.50 -36.46
N THR A 188 -11.14 36.27 -36.67
CA THR A 188 -12.55 35.87 -36.51
C THR A 188 -12.95 35.66 -35.06
N PHE A 189 -11.98 35.45 -34.17
CA PHE A 189 -12.18 35.18 -32.74
C PHE A 189 -11.09 35.84 -31.89
N PHE A 190 -11.43 36.16 -30.64
CA PHE A 190 -10.49 36.73 -29.68
C PHE A 190 -9.38 35.75 -29.27
N ASP A 191 -8.13 36.07 -29.59
CA ASP A 191 -6.97 35.25 -29.20
C ASP A 191 -6.48 35.60 -27.78
N THR A 192 -6.95 34.82 -26.81
CA THR A 192 -6.54 34.97 -25.41
C THR A 192 -5.03 34.76 -25.22
N ARG A 193 -4.40 33.83 -25.94
CA ARG A 193 -2.95 33.57 -25.77
C ARG A 193 -2.13 34.78 -26.17
N ARG A 194 -2.45 35.40 -27.31
CA ARG A 194 -1.77 36.60 -27.78
C ARG A 194 -1.89 37.76 -26.79
N ILE A 195 -3.10 37.99 -26.31
CA ILE A 195 -3.39 39.05 -25.33
C ILE A 195 -2.65 38.82 -24.03
N MET A 196 -2.72 37.61 -23.48
CA MET A 196 -2.04 37.29 -22.23
C MET A 196 -0.51 37.39 -22.37
N ARG A 197 0.05 37.05 -23.54
CA ARG A 197 1.47 37.28 -23.84
C ARG A 197 1.83 38.75 -23.90
N MET A 198 0.99 39.60 -24.51
CA MET A 198 1.18 41.05 -24.58
C MET A 198 1.11 41.72 -23.19
N LEU A 199 0.19 41.26 -22.35
CA LEU A 199 -0.02 41.82 -21.01
C LEU A 199 1.00 41.32 -19.99
N THR A 200 1.65 40.17 -20.22
CA THR A 200 2.67 39.64 -19.32
C THR A 200 3.97 40.46 -19.45
N PRO A 201 4.63 40.83 -18.34
CA PRO A 201 5.94 41.49 -18.40
C PRO A 201 6.96 40.71 -19.21
N SER A 202 7.70 41.38 -20.08
CA SER A 202 8.74 40.76 -20.91
C SER A 202 9.94 40.33 -20.05
N CYS A 203 10.63 39.28 -20.48
CA CYS A 203 11.83 38.81 -19.79
C CYS A 203 12.91 39.89 -19.64
N GLU A 204 13.11 40.69 -20.70
CA GLU A 204 14.05 41.82 -20.71
C GLU A 204 13.70 42.90 -19.70
N GLY A 205 12.43 43.01 -19.28
CA GLY A 205 12.00 43.98 -18.30
C GLY A 205 12.43 43.65 -16.86
N PHE A 206 12.74 42.38 -16.56
CA PHE A 206 13.00 41.95 -15.19
C PHE A 206 14.26 41.09 -14.97
N VAL A 207 14.87 40.51 -16.00
CA VAL A 207 16.18 39.85 -15.88
C VAL A 207 17.26 40.84 -16.32
N LEU A 208 18.07 41.31 -15.36
CA LEU A 208 19.05 42.37 -15.57
C LEU A 208 20.43 41.83 -15.96
N LYS A 209 20.90 40.78 -15.28
CA LYS A 209 22.23 40.20 -15.47
C LYS A 209 22.21 38.69 -15.25
N CYS A 210 23.01 37.97 -16.03
CA CYS A 210 23.12 36.52 -15.97
C CYS A 210 24.60 36.13 -16.05
N SER A 211 25.01 35.21 -15.20
CA SER A 211 26.32 34.57 -15.27
C SER A 211 26.18 33.07 -15.08
N LEU A 212 27.01 32.31 -15.78
CA LEU A 212 27.12 30.87 -15.63
C LEU A 212 28.58 30.55 -15.30
N ALA A 213 28.79 29.79 -14.23
CA ALA A 213 30.11 29.48 -13.71
C ALA A 213 30.98 30.73 -13.46
N ASN A 214 30.39 31.77 -12.87
CA ASN A 214 30.99 33.10 -12.66
C ASN A 214 31.43 33.85 -13.94
N VAL A 215 31.07 33.35 -15.13
CA VAL A 215 31.29 34.04 -16.40
C VAL A 215 29.99 34.73 -16.81
N GLU A 216 30.04 36.04 -17.00
CA GLU A 216 28.89 36.80 -17.49
C GLU A 216 28.52 36.38 -18.91
N ILE A 217 27.24 36.04 -19.11
CA ILE A 217 26.69 35.60 -20.38
C ILE A 217 25.56 36.53 -20.80
N PRO A 218 25.32 36.73 -22.11
CA PRO A 218 24.14 37.46 -22.56
C PRO A 218 22.88 36.71 -22.10
N CYS A 219 22.09 37.36 -21.23
CA CYS A 219 20.87 36.78 -20.65
C CYS A 219 19.92 36.24 -21.72
N PHE A 220 19.78 36.96 -22.83
CA PHE A 220 18.89 36.62 -23.94
C PHE A 220 19.72 36.21 -25.15
N SER A 221 19.95 34.92 -25.24
CA SER A 221 20.61 34.29 -26.38
C SER A 221 20.00 32.91 -26.57
N ARG A 222 20.29 32.26 -27.71
CA ARG A 222 19.84 30.89 -27.96
C ARG A 222 20.31 29.89 -26.89
N ASP A 223 21.36 30.21 -26.15
CA ASP A 223 21.98 29.34 -25.16
C ASP A 223 21.73 29.77 -23.70
N ALA A 224 20.91 30.81 -23.48
CA ALA A 224 20.59 31.34 -22.15
C ALA A 224 19.07 31.32 -21.88
N PHE A 225 18.48 32.45 -21.45
CA PHE A 225 17.04 32.55 -21.21
C PHE A 225 16.27 32.72 -22.51
N GLN A 226 15.23 31.91 -22.66
CA GLN A 226 14.24 32.00 -23.74
C GLN A 226 12.83 32.12 -23.14
N GLU A 227 11.94 32.80 -23.84
CA GLU A 227 10.53 32.84 -23.43
C GLU A 227 9.88 31.47 -23.69
N SER A 228 9.33 30.86 -22.65
CA SER A 228 8.65 29.58 -22.73
C SER A 228 7.33 29.61 -21.95
N LEU A 229 6.43 28.68 -22.29
CA LEU A 229 5.19 28.51 -21.55
C LEU A 229 5.40 27.57 -20.37
N THR A 230 4.94 28.01 -19.21
CA THR A 230 4.86 27.23 -17.97
C THR A 230 3.41 27.15 -17.50
N MET A 231 3.13 26.47 -16.38
CA MET A 231 1.82 26.52 -15.74
C MET A 231 1.36 27.94 -15.37
N TYR A 232 2.30 28.87 -15.21
CA TYR A 232 2.03 30.29 -14.95
C TYR A 232 1.98 31.13 -16.22
N GLY A 233 1.93 30.52 -17.41
CA GLY A 233 1.96 31.23 -18.69
C GLY A 233 3.40 31.55 -19.14
N PRO A 234 3.60 32.65 -19.91
CA PRO A 234 4.92 33.02 -20.42
C PRO A 234 5.90 33.35 -19.29
N CYS A 235 7.04 32.69 -19.28
CA CYS A 235 8.14 32.90 -18.33
C CYS A 235 9.50 32.75 -19.03
N CYS A 236 10.58 33.10 -18.34
CA CYS A 236 11.93 33.03 -18.90
C CYS A 236 12.60 31.75 -18.45
N THR A 237 12.88 30.85 -19.39
CA THR A 237 13.48 29.54 -19.09
C THR A 237 14.91 29.47 -19.59
N PHE A 238 15.82 29.20 -18.66
CA PHE A 238 17.20 28.85 -18.95
C PHE A 238 17.31 27.36 -19.30
N ASN A 239 18.19 27.00 -20.24
CA ASN A 239 18.48 25.62 -20.65
C ASN A 239 17.28 24.82 -21.23
N MET A 240 16.44 25.48 -22.04
CA MET A 240 15.21 24.88 -22.63
C MET A 240 15.46 23.74 -23.64
N GLU A 241 16.61 23.72 -24.32
CA GLU A 241 16.96 22.69 -25.32
C GLU A 241 17.87 21.58 -24.75
N ASN A 242 18.00 21.51 -23.42
CA ASN A 242 18.87 20.56 -22.71
C ASN A 242 20.32 20.54 -23.25
N LYS A 243 20.86 21.68 -23.72
CA LYS A 243 22.24 21.75 -24.25
C LYS A 243 23.29 21.46 -23.18
N LEU A 244 22.94 21.67 -21.91
CA LEU A 244 23.78 21.37 -20.75
C LEU A 244 23.56 19.95 -20.19
N LYS A 245 23.09 19.01 -21.03
CA LYS A 245 22.87 17.60 -20.67
C LYS A 245 24.16 16.87 -20.24
N LYS A 246 25.27 17.16 -20.90
CA LYS A 246 26.61 16.69 -20.52
C LYS A 246 27.51 17.89 -20.27
N ARG A 247 28.09 17.95 -19.07
CA ARG A 247 29.00 19.03 -18.67
C ARG A 247 30.38 18.45 -18.43
N HIS A 248 31.39 19.04 -19.06
CA HIS A 248 32.78 18.66 -18.83
C HIS A 248 33.33 19.48 -17.68
N PHE A 249 33.57 18.84 -16.53
CA PHE A 249 34.20 19.49 -15.38
C PHE A 249 35.68 19.10 -15.30
N LYS A 250 36.55 20.08 -15.01
CA LYS A 250 37.97 19.79 -14.71
C LYS A 250 38.16 19.15 -13.33
N ASN A 251 37.25 19.45 -12.39
CA ASN A 251 37.21 18.89 -11.04
C ASN A 251 35.91 18.09 -10.89
N ARG A 252 35.98 16.94 -10.21
CA ARG A 252 34.81 16.06 -9.99
C ARG A 252 33.78 16.61 -9.00
N LEU A 253 34.10 17.70 -8.29
CA LEU A 253 33.29 18.31 -7.25
C LEU A 253 32.48 19.48 -7.80
N ALA A 254 31.17 19.50 -7.48
CA ALA A 254 30.32 20.65 -7.77
C ALA A 254 30.63 21.80 -6.79
N SER A 255 30.70 23.04 -7.29
CA SER A 255 30.94 24.25 -6.49
C SER A 255 29.90 25.31 -6.82
N SER A 256 29.62 26.20 -5.86
CA SER A 256 28.77 27.38 -6.05
C SER A 256 29.25 28.28 -7.20
N GLU A 257 30.55 28.24 -7.49
CA GLU A 257 31.19 28.95 -8.60
C GLU A 257 30.88 28.37 -9.98
N LEU A 258 30.22 27.21 -10.06
CA LEU A 258 29.85 26.52 -11.31
C LEU A 258 28.34 26.63 -11.62
N GLY A 259 27.59 27.35 -10.78
CA GLY A 259 26.14 27.53 -10.89
C GLY A 259 25.72 28.62 -11.87
N LEU A 260 24.40 28.77 -12.03
CA LEU A 260 23.78 29.92 -12.67
C LEU A 260 23.57 31.01 -11.61
N THR A 261 23.84 32.26 -11.96
CA THR A 261 23.58 33.43 -11.11
C THR A 261 22.78 34.44 -11.94
N VAL A 262 21.68 34.93 -11.37
CA VAL A 262 20.74 35.81 -12.06
C VAL A 262 20.39 36.99 -11.17
N VAL A 263 20.46 38.20 -11.73
CA VAL A 263 20.04 39.43 -11.06
C VAL A 263 18.69 39.84 -11.64
N LEU A 264 17.70 39.98 -10.75
CA LEU A 264 16.33 40.32 -11.09
C LEU A 264 16.00 41.74 -10.63
N ASN A 265 15.06 42.39 -11.32
CA ASN A 265 14.60 43.74 -11.00
C ASN A 265 13.62 43.72 -9.80
N ASP A 266 13.90 44.43 -8.71
CA ASP A 266 12.99 44.46 -7.55
C ASP A 266 11.92 45.58 -7.60
N SER A 267 11.76 46.25 -8.76
CA SER A 267 10.75 47.31 -8.90
C SER A 267 9.33 46.76 -9.01
N HIS A 268 8.45 47.22 -8.11
CA HIS A 268 7.02 46.87 -8.09
C HIS A 268 6.12 47.89 -8.80
N ALA A 269 6.70 48.91 -9.45
CA ALA A 269 5.95 50.00 -10.06
C ALA A 269 4.97 49.54 -11.17
N ASP A 270 5.26 48.41 -11.81
CA ASP A 270 4.47 47.85 -12.92
C ASP A 270 3.42 46.82 -12.47
N TYR A 271 3.19 46.65 -11.17
CA TYR A 271 2.23 45.67 -10.65
C TYR A 271 0.78 46.09 -10.91
N PHE A 272 -0.02 45.17 -11.48
CA PHE A 272 -1.47 45.36 -11.66
C PHE A 272 -2.28 44.17 -11.16
N ALA A 273 -1.95 42.96 -11.59
CA ALA A 273 -2.64 41.74 -11.16
C ALA A 273 -1.65 40.64 -10.74
N PRO A 274 -1.17 40.67 -9.48
CA PRO A 274 -0.31 39.63 -8.94
C PRO A 274 -1.09 38.33 -8.64
N ILE A 275 -0.44 37.17 -8.81
CA ILE A 275 -1.00 35.86 -8.45
C ILE A 275 -1.05 35.71 -6.93
N LEU A 276 0.08 35.94 -6.27
CA LEU A 276 0.27 35.81 -4.83
C LEU A 276 0.14 37.18 -4.13
N ASN A 277 -0.21 37.16 -2.84
CA ASN A 277 -0.27 38.36 -2.01
C ASN A 277 1.11 38.92 -1.61
N THR A 278 2.19 38.34 -2.13
CA THR A 278 3.58 38.71 -1.87
C THR A 278 4.23 39.19 -3.16
N ASN A 279 5.03 40.25 -3.14
CA ASN A 279 5.76 40.63 -4.35
C ASN A 279 6.95 39.68 -4.60
N GLY A 280 7.54 39.76 -5.79
CA GLY A 280 8.75 39.02 -6.14
C GLY A 280 8.54 38.05 -7.31
N TYR A 281 9.29 36.96 -7.27
CA TYR A 281 9.44 36.03 -8.38
C TYR A 281 9.10 34.60 -7.98
N ILE A 282 8.65 33.83 -8.96
CA ILE A 282 8.39 32.41 -8.87
C ILE A 282 9.45 31.72 -9.72
N VAL A 283 10.23 30.83 -9.11
CA VAL A 283 11.29 30.07 -9.79
C VAL A 283 10.89 28.60 -9.84
N LEU A 284 10.85 28.04 -11.05
CA LEU A 284 10.56 26.63 -11.30
C LEU A 284 11.84 25.92 -11.75
N VAL A 285 12.25 24.88 -11.03
CA VAL A 285 13.36 24.00 -11.41
C VAL A 285 12.78 22.70 -11.96
N HIS A 286 13.10 22.33 -13.19
CA HIS A 286 12.55 21.14 -13.85
C HIS A 286 13.53 20.51 -14.84
N ASN A 287 13.23 19.32 -15.34
CA ASN A 287 13.97 18.73 -16.45
C ASN A 287 13.68 19.54 -17.73
N ALA A 288 14.73 19.85 -18.50
CA ALA A 288 14.67 20.66 -19.70
C ALA A 288 13.73 20.11 -20.79
N GLU A 289 13.59 18.79 -20.86
CA GLU A 289 12.73 18.12 -21.84
C GLU A 289 11.24 18.12 -21.42
N ASN A 290 10.92 18.57 -20.19
CA ASN A 290 9.57 18.54 -19.62
C ASN A 290 8.91 19.93 -19.60
N TYR A 291 7.60 19.95 -19.82
CA TYR A 291 6.78 21.12 -19.54
C TYR A 291 6.81 21.48 -18.04
N ALA A 292 7.07 22.74 -17.74
CA ALA A 292 7.22 23.26 -16.38
C ALA A 292 5.85 23.40 -15.69
N SER A 293 5.48 22.42 -14.86
CA SER A 293 4.20 22.37 -14.16
C SER A 293 4.30 21.51 -12.91
N VAL A 294 4.10 22.11 -11.73
CA VAL A 294 4.13 21.39 -10.44
C VAL A 294 3.06 20.29 -10.32
N SER A 295 2.04 20.34 -11.18
CA SER A 295 0.87 19.45 -11.14
C SER A 295 0.98 18.24 -12.09
N SER A 296 2.03 18.19 -12.91
CA SER A 296 2.23 17.12 -13.89
C SER A 296 3.70 16.72 -14.04
N SER A 297 4.64 17.63 -13.80
CA SER A 297 6.06 17.34 -13.68
C SER A 297 6.54 17.44 -12.23
N ASN A 298 7.68 16.82 -11.94
CA ASN A 298 8.45 17.03 -10.70
C ASN A 298 9.13 18.43 -10.71
N ALA A 299 8.46 19.44 -11.29
CA ALA A 299 8.94 20.81 -11.25
C ALA A 299 8.84 21.32 -9.82
N LEU A 300 9.94 21.86 -9.31
CA LEU A 300 10.02 22.40 -7.96
C LEU A 300 9.82 23.90 -8.00
N GLU A 301 8.87 24.37 -7.21
CA GLU A 301 8.52 25.77 -7.10
C GLU A 301 9.20 26.41 -5.89
N MET A 302 9.81 27.57 -6.12
CA MET A 302 10.54 28.35 -5.13
C MET A 302 10.13 29.82 -5.20
N PHE A 303 10.13 30.49 -4.06
CA PHE A 303 9.81 31.91 -3.93
C PHE A 303 10.99 32.64 -3.27
N PRO A 304 11.97 33.12 -4.05
CA PRO A 304 13.10 33.90 -3.54
C PRO A 304 12.64 35.13 -2.74
N GLY A 305 13.38 35.44 -1.67
CA GLY A 305 13.15 36.65 -0.87
C GLY A 305 13.43 37.93 -1.65
N GLN A 306 12.76 39.02 -1.29
CA GLN A 306 13.01 40.35 -1.86
C GLN A 306 14.15 41.04 -1.11
N GLY A 307 15.00 41.77 -1.83
CA GLY A 307 16.14 42.48 -1.23
C GLY A 307 17.12 41.56 -0.48
N GLU A 308 17.09 40.25 -0.78
CA GLU A 308 17.91 39.21 -0.18
C GLU A 308 18.60 38.35 -1.25
N ASP A 309 19.83 37.93 -0.97
CA ASP A 309 20.50 36.94 -1.82
C ASP A 309 19.93 35.56 -1.51
N SER A 310 19.24 34.98 -2.49
CA SER A 310 18.63 33.67 -2.38
C SER A 310 19.53 32.61 -3.01
N PHE A 311 20.01 31.68 -2.18
CA PHE A 311 20.85 30.56 -2.62
C PHE A 311 19.96 29.32 -2.77
N LEU A 312 19.84 28.83 -4.00
CA LEU A 312 19.07 27.63 -4.32
C LEU A 312 20.02 26.45 -4.52
N SER A 313 20.00 25.53 -3.57
CA SER A 313 20.84 24.35 -3.60
C SER A 313 20.14 23.18 -4.29
N ILE A 314 20.65 22.70 -5.43
CA ILE A 314 20.00 21.64 -6.22
C ILE A 314 20.69 20.30 -5.98
N TYR A 315 19.93 19.27 -5.59
CA TYR A 315 20.37 17.88 -5.54
C TYR A 315 19.68 17.07 -6.63
N ALA A 316 20.34 16.04 -7.16
CA ALA A 316 19.78 15.17 -8.18
C ALA A 316 19.75 13.73 -7.68
N ARG A 317 18.59 13.09 -7.83
CA ARG A 317 18.39 11.66 -7.62
C ARG A 317 18.29 10.99 -8.98
N VAL A 318 19.21 10.09 -9.26
CA VAL A 318 19.26 9.35 -10.52
C VAL A 318 18.71 7.96 -10.27
N VAL A 319 17.64 7.63 -10.98
CA VAL A 319 17.11 6.27 -11.07
C VAL A 319 17.58 5.71 -12.39
N ASP A 320 18.29 4.59 -12.35
CA ASP A 320 18.78 3.90 -13.54
C ASP A 320 18.48 2.41 -13.42
N THR A 321 17.88 1.83 -14.45
CA THR A 321 17.43 0.43 -14.45
C THR A 321 18.22 -0.35 -15.48
N ASP A 322 18.61 -1.59 -15.13
CA ASP A 322 19.33 -2.48 -16.05
C ASP A 322 18.41 -2.95 -17.20
N ASP A 323 18.93 -2.90 -18.43
CA ASP A 323 18.21 -3.27 -19.65
C ASP A 323 17.76 -4.75 -19.70
N SER A 324 18.32 -5.62 -18.85
CA SER A 324 17.94 -7.04 -18.76
C SER A 324 16.54 -7.28 -18.16
N LEU A 325 15.90 -6.26 -17.60
CA LEU A 325 14.58 -6.34 -16.97
C LEU A 325 13.45 -6.36 -18.01
N ASN A 326 13.20 -7.53 -18.61
CA ASN A 326 12.30 -7.67 -19.76
C ASN A 326 10.89 -8.24 -19.47
N TYR A 327 10.60 -8.64 -18.23
CA TYR A 327 9.34 -9.28 -17.86
C TYR A 327 8.59 -8.52 -16.76
N ASP A 328 7.28 -8.30 -16.98
CA ASP A 328 6.32 -7.70 -16.04
C ASP A 328 6.68 -6.30 -15.49
N ARG A 329 7.23 -5.43 -16.37
CA ARG A 329 7.61 -4.05 -16.02
C ARG A 329 6.48 -3.04 -16.27
N ARG A 330 6.39 -2.01 -15.41
CA ARG A 330 5.46 -0.87 -15.52
C ARG A 330 6.18 0.45 -15.80
N CYS A 331 7.21 0.43 -16.64
CA CYS A 331 7.95 1.62 -17.08
C CYS A 331 8.41 1.47 -18.53
N TYR A 332 8.75 2.59 -19.19
CA TYR A 332 9.35 2.61 -20.53
C TYR A 332 10.83 2.98 -20.47
N PHE A 333 11.67 2.26 -21.20
CA PHE A 333 13.04 2.73 -21.48
C PHE A 333 13.02 3.81 -22.56
N ASP A 334 14.01 4.71 -22.51
CA ASP A 334 14.12 5.84 -23.46
C ASP A 334 14.18 5.39 -24.92
N TYR A 335 14.76 4.21 -25.21
CA TYR A 335 14.81 3.64 -26.56
C TYR A 335 13.48 3.00 -27.01
N GLU A 336 12.64 2.55 -26.08
CA GLU A 336 11.33 1.97 -26.39
C GLU A 336 10.30 3.04 -26.72
N ALA A 337 10.40 4.17 -26.03
CA ALA A 337 9.76 5.41 -26.41
C ALA A 337 10.16 5.86 -27.83
N GLN A 338 11.29 5.36 -28.36
CA GLN A 338 11.86 5.74 -29.65
C GLN A 338 11.72 4.67 -30.77
N SER A 339 11.11 3.50 -30.49
CA SER A 339 11.13 2.36 -31.41
C SER A 339 9.93 2.31 -32.39
N PRO A 340 10.16 2.13 -33.71
CA PRO A 340 9.13 2.21 -34.76
C PRO A 340 8.18 1.00 -34.83
N SER A 341 8.32 -0.01 -33.98
CA SER A 341 7.42 -1.19 -33.95
C SER A 341 6.09 -0.93 -33.22
N ASN A 342 5.96 0.17 -32.48
CA ASN A 342 4.68 0.68 -31.97
C ASN A 342 4.12 1.73 -32.93
N GLU A 343 3.69 1.25 -34.10
CA GLU A 343 3.28 2.06 -35.26
C GLU A 343 2.06 2.97 -35.00
N GLN A 344 1.35 2.82 -33.88
CA GLN A 344 0.28 3.72 -33.44
C GLN A 344 0.75 4.93 -32.62
N VAL A 345 1.96 4.88 -32.10
CA VAL A 345 2.48 5.90 -31.18
C VAL A 345 3.27 6.92 -32.00
N MET A 346 4.00 6.52 -33.04
CA MET A 346 5.24 7.23 -33.41
C MET A 346 5.31 8.04 -34.73
N ARG A 347 4.18 8.45 -35.35
CA ARG A 347 4.24 9.37 -36.52
C ARG A 347 4.03 10.85 -36.20
N THR A 348 3.94 11.20 -34.92
CA THR A 348 3.32 12.47 -34.57
C THR A 348 3.92 13.21 -33.36
N TYR A 349 5.07 12.77 -32.87
CA TYR A 349 5.79 13.43 -31.78
C TYR A 349 6.81 14.44 -32.29
N THR A 350 6.73 15.68 -31.80
CA THR A 350 7.84 16.66 -31.87
C THR A 350 8.73 16.64 -30.61
N TYR A 351 8.33 15.93 -29.55
CA TYR A 351 9.05 15.84 -28.26
C TYR A 351 9.29 14.39 -27.83
N ALA A 352 10.41 14.16 -27.11
CA ALA A 352 10.69 12.90 -26.46
C ALA A 352 9.59 12.56 -25.43
N TYR A 353 9.20 11.29 -25.34
CA TYR A 353 8.25 10.84 -24.34
C TYR A 353 8.83 11.05 -22.95
N SER A 354 8.05 11.67 -22.07
CA SER A 354 8.30 11.70 -20.64
C SER A 354 6.98 11.54 -19.91
N PHE A 355 7.03 10.93 -18.73
CA PHE A 355 5.85 10.74 -17.90
C PHE A 355 5.08 12.06 -17.64
N PRO A 356 5.74 13.18 -17.29
CA PRO A 356 5.07 14.47 -17.15
C PRO A 356 4.41 15.04 -18.40
N ASN A 357 5.08 14.92 -19.55
CA ASN A 357 4.53 15.39 -20.82
C ASN A 357 3.33 14.54 -21.24
N CYS A 358 3.35 13.22 -20.97
CA CYS A 358 2.21 12.33 -21.20
C CYS A 358 0.99 12.74 -20.37
N ILE A 359 1.18 13.01 -19.07
CA ILE A 359 0.10 13.50 -18.19
C ILE A 359 -0.46 14.82 -18.70
N THR A 360 0.42 15.77 -19.06
CA THR A 360 0.02 17.08 -19.58
C THR A 360 -0.79 16.93 -20.88
N ARG A 361 -0.37 16.06 -21.80
CA ARG A 361 -1.09 15.71 -23.04
C ARG A 361 -2.47 15.11 -22.74
N CYS A 362 -2.56 14.17 -21.79
CA CYS A 362 -3.81 13.56 -21.37
C CYS A 362 -4.79 14.62 -20.82
N ARG A 363 -4.27 15.57 -20.03
CA ARG A 363 -5.03 16.69 -19.49
C ARG A 363 -5.55 17.62 -20.60
N ILE A 364 -4.69 18.01 -21.55
CA ILE A 364 -5.10 18.84 -22.69
C ILE A 364 -6.23 18.16 -23.48
N ARG A 365 -6.09 16.87 -23.79
CA ARG A 365 -7.13 16.11 -24.51
C ARG A 365 -8.46 16.09 -23.76
N SER A 366 -8.41 15.93 -22.43
CA SER A 366 -9.62 15.97 -21.60
C SER A 366 -10.27 17.36 -21.60
N ILE A 367 -9.48 18.44 -21.54
CA ILE A 367 -10.01 19.81 -21.56
C ILE A 367 -10.66 20.13 -22.90
N ILE A 368 -10.02 19.77 -24.01
CA ILE A 368 -10.58 19.97 -25.35
C ILE A 368 -11.88 19.16 -25.51
N ALA A 369 -11.91 17.92 -25.01
CA ALA A 369 -13.10 17.07 -25.11
C ALA A 369 -14.29 17.61 -24.30
N LEU A 370 -14.05 18.20 -23.12
CA LEU A 370 -15.10 18.67 -22.21
C LEU A 370 -15.51 20.13 -22.46
N CYS A 371 -14.53 21.02 -22.67
CA CYS A 371 -14.73 22.47 -22.77
C CYS A 371 -14.45 23.06 -24.15
N ARG A 372 -14.01 22.25 -25.13
CA ARG A 372 -13.75 22.66 -26.52
C ARG A 372 -12.80 23.87 -26.68
N CYS A 373 -11.91 24.07 -25.72
CA CYS A 373 -10.92 25.14 -25.76
C CYS A 373 -9.57 24.65 -25.20
N LEU A 374 -8.51 25.39 -25.46
CA LEU A 374 -7.17 25.15 -24.90
C LEU A 374 -6.76 26.29 -23.96
N PRO A 375 -6.47 26.06 -22.68
CA PRO A 375 -5.95 27.11 -21.80
C PRO A 375 -4.63 27.65 -22.35
N PHE A 376 -4.45 28.97 -22.35
CA PHE A 376 -3.32 29.59 -23.05
C PHE A 376 -1.95 29.18 -22.51
N GLN A 377 -1.87 28.74 -21.24
CA GLN A 377 -0.64 28.26 -20.59
C GLN A 377 -0.19 26.89 -21.12
N MET A 378 -1.09 26.10 -21.72
CA MET A 378 -0.81 24.73 -22.11
C MET A 378 -0.11 24.66 -23.49
N PRO A 379 1.01 23.93 -23.62
CA PRO A 379 1.79 23.91 -24.86
C PRO A 379 1.02 23.21 -25.98
N LEU A 380 0.89 23.89 -27.12
CA LEU A 380 0.15 23.38 -28.28
C LEU A 380 0.85 22.14 -28.88
N GLN A 381 2.18 22.12 -28.81
CA GLN A 381 3.02 21.13 -29.46
C GLN A 381 2.91 19.72 -28.88
N LEU A 382 2.28 19.55 -27.70
CA LEU A 382 2.06 18.23 -27.10
C LEU A 382 0.85 17.48 -27.71
N VAL A 383 0.06 18.14 -28.55
CA VAL A 383 -1.19 17.59 -29.11
C VAL A 383 -1.27 17.85 -30.61
N GLU A 384 -1.77 16.88 -31.37
CA GLU A 384 -2.02 17.03 -32.82
C GLU A 384 -3.51 17.18 -33.12
N ASN A 385 -3.84 17.55 -34.36
CA ASN A 385 -5.21 17.66 -34.89
C ASN A 385 -6.06 18.68 -34.13
N LEU A 386 -5.52 19.90 -33.97
CA LEU A 386 -6.16 21.01 -33.28
C LEU A 386 -7.00 21.89 -34.21
N ASP A 387 -7.38 21.38 -35.38
CA ASP A 387 -8.18 22.12 -36.36
C ASP A 387 -9.49 22.60 -35.73
N GLY A 388 -9.65 23.92 -35.62
CA GLY A 388 -10.84 24.55 -35.05
C GLY A 388 -10.87 24.69 -33.52
N VAL A 389 -9.80 24.34 -32.80
CA VAL A 389 -9.72 24.55 -31.34
C VAL A 389 -9.28 25.98 -31.03
N VAL A 390 -10.11 26.72 -30.30
CA VAL A 390 -9.80 28.09 -29.83
C VAL A 390 -9.11 28.07 -28.46
N TYR A 391 -8.38 29.14 -28.12
CA TYR A 391 -7.89 29.31 -26.75
C TYR A 391 -9.04 29.61 -25.80
N CYS A 392 -8.99 29.10 -24.57
CA CYS A 392 -10.03 29.34 -23.58
C CYS A 392 -10.13 30.83 -23.25
N THR A 393 -11.31 31.38 -23.49
CA THR A 393 -11.69 32.77 -23.21
C THR A 393 -12.41 32.90 -21.85
N LEU A 394 -12.80 34.12 -21.44
CA LEU A 394 -13.48 34.33 -20.14
C LEU A 394 -14.81 33.55 -20.07
N GLY A 395 -15.50 33.39 -21.19
CA GLY A 395 -16.74 32.59 -21.27
C GLY A 395 -16.52 31.10 -20.98
N HIS A 396 -15.30 30.58 -21.14
CA HIS A 396 -14.98 29.17 -20.88
C HIS A 396 -14.65 28.89 -19.40
N LEU A 397 -14.41 29.93 -18.58
CA LEU A 397 -13.98 29.76 -17.18
C LEU A 397 -14.98 28.96 -16.34
N SER A 398 -16.29 29.08 -16.60
CA SER A 398 -17.31 28.28 -15.93
C SER A 398 -17.11 26.77 -16.16
N CYS A 399 -16.85 26.36 -17.41
CA CYS A 399 -16.56 24.97 -17.75
C CYS A 399 -15.24 24.50 -17.13
N ILE A 400 -14.20 25.34 -17.20
CA ILE A 400 -12.89 25.01 -16.61
C ILE A 400 -13.00 24.80 -15.10
N ASN A 401 -13.76 25.65 -14.42
CA ASN A 401 -14.00 25.56 -12.98
C ASN A 401 -14.80 24.32 -12.59
N GLN A 402 -15.80 23.92 -13.39
CA GLN A 402 -16.59 22.72 -13.16
C GLN A 402 -15.74 21.45 -13.10
N TYR A 403 -14.76 21.30 -14.02
CA TYR A 403 -13.92 20.10 -14.12
C TYR A 403 -12.54 20.25 -13.46
N LYS A 404 -12.33 21.30 -12.67
CA LYS A 404 -11.06 21.60 -12.00
C LYS A 404 -10.55 20.46 -11.14
N PHE A 405 -11.43 19.80 -10.37
CA PHE A 405 -11.06 18.64 -9.55
C PHE A 405 -10.53 17.49 -10.41
N LYS A 406 -11.17 17.21 -11.54
CA LYS A 406 -10.77 16.16 -12.49
C LYS A 406 -9.36 16.39 -13.02
N TRP A 407 -9.01 17.60 -13.43
CA TRP A 407 -7.68 17.84 -14.02
C TRP A 407 -6.58 18.01 -12.99
N ARG A 408 -6.89 18.43 -11.75
CA ARG A 408 -5.92 18.46 -10.66
C ARG A 408 -5.53 17.07 -10.18
N ASN A 409 -6.44 16.11 -10.24
CA ASN A 409 -6.22 14.74 -9.78
C ASN A 409 -6.09 13.78 -10.97
N VAL A 410 -4.86 13.40 -11.33
CA VAL A 410 -4.59 12.46 -12.43
C VAL A 410 -4.19 11.09 -11.87
N LEU A 411 -4.83 10.03 -12.35
CA LEU A 411 -4.57 8.64 -11.98
C LEU A 411 -4.08 7.87 -13.22
N THR A 412 -2.99 7.13 -13.08
CA THR A 412 -2.52 6.19 -14.10
C THR A 412 -3.05 4.78 -13.83
N GLU A 413 -3.39 4.47 -12.58
CA GLU A 413 -3.97 3.21 -12.15
C GLU A 413 -5.20 3.44 -11.26
N ARG A 414 -6.21 2.57 -11.40
CA ARG A 414 -7.39 2.60 -10.53
C ARG A 414 -7.22 1.56 -9.44
N ILE A 415 -6.75 2.02 -8.29
CA ILE A 415 -6.76 1.22 -7.07
C ILE A 415 -8.05 1.55 -6.34
N ILE A 416 -8.88 0.53 -6.05
CA ILE A 416 -10.10 0.73 -5.27
C ILE A 416 -9.67 0.97 -3.83
N ILE A 417 -9.70 2.24 -3.41
CA ILE A 417 -9.49 2.64 -2.02
C ILE A 417 -10.88 2.87 -1.43
N PRO A 418 -11.32 2.04 -0.47
CA PRO A 418 -12.64 2.18 0.13
C PRO A 418 -12.83 3.58 0.73
N GLY A 419 -13.93 4.25 0.40
CA GLY A 419 -14.26 5.61 0.86
C GLY A 419 -13.74 6.75 -0.04
N LEU A 420 -13.03 6.43 -1.13
CA LEU A 420 -12.55 7.37 -2.14
C LEU A 420 -13.08 7.03 -3.55
N GLU A 421 -14.11 6.19 -3.65
CA GLU A 421 -14.64 5.71 -4.93
C GLU A 421 -15.08 6.86 -5.82
N ARG A 422 -15.73 7.87 -5.24
CA ARG A 422 -16.20 9.05 -5.96
C ARG A 422 -15.04 9.90 -6.47
N GLU A 423 -14.01 10.12 -5.65
CA GLU A 423 -12.82 10.88 -6.00
C GLU A 423 -12.02 10.18 -7.09
N ILE A 424 -11.93 8.85 -7.04
CA ILE A 424 -11.30 8.02 -8.07
C ILE A 424 -12.08 8.09 -9.40
N GLU A 425 -13.42 8.09 -9.34
CA GLU A 425 -14.26 8.27 -10.52
C GLU A 425 -14.19 9.70 -11.10
N GLU A 426 -14.12 10.71 -10.24
CA GLU A 426 -14.05 12.11 -10.62
C GLU A 426 -12.65 12.53 -11.09
N ALA A 427 -11.58 11.82 -10.72
CA ALA A 427 -10.22 12.03 -11.21
C ALA A 427 -10.08 11.79 -12.74
N LEU A 428 -9.04 12.37 -13.34
CA LEU A 428 -8.67 12.11 -14.72
C LEU A 428 -7.88 10.79 -14.80
N TYR A 429 -8.35 9.84 -15.60
CA TYR A 429 -7.70 8.55 -15.76
C TYR A 429 -6.85 8.48 -17.04
N CYS A 430 -5.54 8.29 -16.90
CA CYS A 430 -4.53 8.27 -17.96
C CYS A 430 -3.67 6.99 -17.92
N PRO A 431 -4.23 5.80 -18.21
CA PRO A 431 -3.53 4.52 -18.09
C PRO A 431 -2.34 4.34 -19.04
N GLN A 432 -2.30 5.10 -20.13
CA GLN A 432 -1.23 5.05 -21.13
C GLN A 432 0.07 5.73 -20.67
N CYS A 433 0.05 6.49 -19.57
CA CYS A 433 1.21 7.20 -19.07
C CYS A 433 1.95 6.34 -18.05
N LEU A 434 3.02 5.69 -18.49
CA LEU A 434 3.94 4.93 -17.62
C LEU A 434 5.21 5.74 -17.32
N PRO A 435 5.81 5.61 -16.12
CA PRO A 435 7.08 6.24 -15.78
C PRO A 435 8.22 5.79 -16.70
N SER A 436 9.27 6.60 -16.81
CA SER A 436 10.52 6.18 -17.46
C SER A 436 11.28 5.22 -16.54
N CYS A 437 11.91 4.17 -17.11
CA CYS A 437 12.72 3.22 -16.33
C CYS A 437 14.04 3.83 -15.86
N SER A 438 14.55 4.83 -16.57
CA SER A 438 15.64 5.69 -16.12
C SER A 438 15.12 7.13 -16.03
N ASP A 439 15.36 7.81 -14.91
CA ASP A 439 14.86 9.16 -14.64
C ASP A 439 15.83 9.94 -13.75
N VAL A 440 15.86 11.27 -13.92
CA VAL A 440 16.63 12.19 -13.06
C VAL A 440 15.66 13.14 -12.39
N GLN A 441 15.54 13.00 -11.08
CA GLN A 441 14.68 13.83 -10.26
C GLN A 441 15.51 14.86 -9.52
N PHE A 442 15.15 16.12 -9.68
CA PHE A 442 15.79 17.20 -8.94
C PHE A 442 15.10 17.41 -7.59
N GLY A 443 15.86 17.89 -6.63
CA GLY A 443 15.43 18.38 -5.35
C GLY A 443 16.14 19.69 -5.04
N VAL A 444 15.50 20.57 -4.27
CA VAL A 444 16.04 21.91 -4.01
C VAL A 444 15.93 22.25 -2.52
N SER A 445 16.97 22.89 -1.97
CA SER A 445 17.01 23.48 -0.63
C SER A 445 17.32 24.97 -0.77
N MET A 446 16.67 25.85 0.00
CA MET A 446 16.85 27.31 -0.11
C MET A 446 17.40 27.90 1.19
N SER A 447 18.35 28.83 1.07
CA SER A 447 18.85 29.67 2.17
C SER A 447 18.96 31.12 1.73
N SER A 448 18.58 32.08 2.59
CA SER A 448 18.67 33.52 2.30
C SER A 448 19.59 34.26 3.28
N LEU A 449 20.22 35.34 2.81
CA LEU A 449 21.05 36.25 3.61
C LEU A 449 20.66 37.72 3.31
N PRO A 450 20.58 38.59 4.34
CA PRO A 450 20.30 40.02 4.16
C PRO A 450 21.47 40.75 3.49
N ILE A 451 21.18 41.64 2.53
CA ILE A 451 22.16 42.16 1.55
C ILE A 451 23.02 43.31 2.07
N ASP A 452 24.33 43.22 1.81
CA ASP A 452 25.24 44.36 1.62
C ASP A 452 25.92 44.38 0.22
N ASN A 453 25.66 43.42 -0.68
CA ASN A 453 25.88 43.48 -2.14
C ASN A 453 25.39 42.18 -2.83
N PHE A 454 24.66 42.29 -3.94
CA PHE A 454 23.87 41.23 -4.61
C PHE A 454 24.66 40.09 -5.28
N LEU A 455 24.41 38.83 -4.89
CA LEU A 455 24.81 37.57 -5.53
C LEU A 455 23.86 36.39 -5.17
N ALA A 456 22.88 36.07 -6.03
CA ALA A 456 22.12 34.82 -5.91
C ALA A 456 22.94 33.63 -6.45
N THR A 457 23.47 32.77 -5.58
CA THR A 457 24.34 31.66 -5.99
C THR A 457 23.64 30.30 -5.82
N LEU A 458 23.50 29.52 -6.89
CA LEU A 458 22.96 28.16 -6.82
C LEU A 458 24.04 27.16 -6.33
N LYS A 459 23.74 26.41 -5.26
CA LYS A 459 24.69 25.52 -4.56
C LYS A 459 24.35 24.04 -4.76
N VAL A 460 25.02 23.30 -5.64
CA VAL A 460 24.81 21.84 -5.66
C VAL A 460 25.56 21.25 -4.46
N ASP A 461 24.84 20.76 -3.44
CA ASP A 461 25.41 20.09 -2.26
C ASP A 461 25.34 18.56 -2.42
N GLU A 462 26.40 17.87 -2.04
CA GLU A 462 26.76 16.53 -2.52
C GLU A 462 26.16 15.34 -1.73
N ASN A 463 25.31 15.58 -0.74
CA ASN A 463 24.87 14.51 0.16
C ASN A 463 23.46 14.01 -0.16
N ASN A 464 23.36 13.06 -1.10
CA ASN A 464 22.39 11.93 -1.16
C ASN A 464 22.09 11.51 -2.61
N GLN A 465 23.11 11.14 -3.37
CA GLN A 465 22.88 10.35 -4.58
C GLN A 465 22.53 8.92 -4.14
N THR A 466 21.34 8.47 -4.52
CA THR A 466 20.84 7.13 -4.22
C THR A 466 20.59 6.43 -5.54
N GLU A 467 21.56 5.64 -5.98
CA GLU A 467 21.38 4.71 -7.09
C GLU A 467 20.41 3.60 -6.65
N PHE A 468 19.66 2.99 -7.57
CA PHE A 468 18.81 1.86 -7.26
C PHE A 468 19.04 0.77 -8.31
N SER A 469 19.98 -0.15 -8.06
CA SER A 469 20.27 -1.26 -8.96
C SER A 469 19.53 -2.53 -8.51
N THR A 470 18.85 -3.25 -9.41
CA THR A 470 18.16 -4.50 -9.08
C THR A 470 18.85 -5.74 -9.59
N ASP A 471 19.45 -6.51 -8.67
CA ASP A 471 20.09 -7.80 -8.97
C ASP A 471 19.38 -8.96 -8.28
N ILE A 472 18.90 -9.92 -9.08
CA ILE A 472 18.58 -11.28 -8.60
C ILE A 472 19.46 -12.27 -9.36
N SER A 473 20.35 -12.96 -8.65
CA SER A 473 21.07 -14.11 -9.21
C SER A 473 20.42 -15.42 -8.77
N VAL A 474 20.06 -16.25 -9.75
CA VAL A 474 19.59 -17.64 -9.53
C VAL A 474 20.57 -18.43 -8.64
N LEU A 475 21.86 -18.09 -8.71
CA LEU A 475 22.93 -18.64 -7.88
C LEU A 475 22.71 -18.41 -6.37
N ARG A 476 22.14 -17.27 -5.97
CA ARG A 476 21.86 -16.96 -4.55
C ARG A 476 20.76 -17.85 -3.98
N VAL A 477 19.76 -18.22 -4.78
CA VAL A 477 18.67 -19.12 -4.37
C VAL A 477 19.22 -20.52 -4.08
N PHE A 478 20.00 -21.08 -5.01
CA PHE A 478 20.61 -22.41 -4.82
C PHE A 478 21.58 -22.46 -3.64
N SER A 479 22.40 -21.41 -3.44
CA SER A 479 23.31 -21.32 -2.30
C SER A 479 22.57 -21.30 -0.96
N THR A 480 21.49 -20.51 -0.87
CA THR A 480 20.72 -20.36 0.37
C THR A 480 20.00 -21.65 0.75
N ILE A 481 19.33 -22.29 -0.22
CA ILE A 481 18.65 -23.59 0.00
C ILE A 481 19.67 -24.66 0.42
N GLY A 482 20.82 -24.73 -0.27
CA GLY A 482 21.88 -25.67 0.07
C GLY A 482 22.43 -25.50 1.48
N ASN A 483 22.65 -24.26 1.92
CA ASN A 483 23.12 -23.97 3.28
C ASN A 483 22.09 -24.38 4.35
N ILE A 484 20.80 -24.11 4.11
CA ILE A 484 19.72 -24.50 5.03
C ILE A 484 19.66 -26.03 5.15
N MET A 485 19.65 -26.77 4.03
CA MET A 485 19.59 -28.24 4.06
C MET A 485 20.82 -28.87 4.74
N SER A 486 22.00 -28.26 4.57
CA SER A 486 23.24 -28.69 5.23
C SER A 486 23.18 -28.56 6.75
N ILE A 487 22.64 -27.45 7.27
CA ILE A 487 22.55 -27.21 8.72
C ILE A 487 21.55 -28.17 9.39
N PHE A 488 20.40 -28.41 8.78
CA PHE A 488 19.32 -29.17 9.42
C PHE A 488 19.51 -30.69 9.38
N VAL A 489 20.07 -31.24 8.31
CA VAL A 489 20.14 -32.71 8.10
C VAL A 489 21.56 -33.17 7.75
N GLY A 490 22.54 -32.26 7.64
CA GLY A 490 23.86 -32.58 7.10
C GLY A 490 23.80 -32.99 5.64
N PHE A 491 22.79 -32.50 4.91
CA PHE A 491 22.54 -32.88 3.53
C PHE A 491 23.65 -32.35 2.61
N SER A 492 24.20 -33.22 1.78
CA SER A 492 25.25 -32.89 0.79
C SER A 492 24.90 -33.46 -0.58
N MET A 493 25.54 -32.96 -1.65
CA MET A 493 25.40 -33.57 -2.97
C MET A 493 25.78 -35.06 -2.98
N VAL A 494 26.68 -35.48 -2.09
CA VAL A 494 27.07 -36.90 -1.94
C VAL A 494 25.89 -37.74 -1.42
N ALA A 495 25.07 -37.21 -0.51
CA ALA A 495 23.88 -37.89 0.01
C ALA A 495 22.84 -38.17 -1.11
N ILE A 496 22.72 -37.28 -2.10
CA ILE A 496 21.85 -37.48 -3.27
C ILE A 496 22.34 -38.69 -4.07
N PHE A 497 23.64 -38.75 -4.37
CA PHE A 497 24.21 -39.88 -5.10
C PHE A 497 24.08 -41.20 -4.32
N GLU A 498 24.20 -41.19 -2.99
CA GLU A 498 23.98 -42.37 -2.16
C GLU A 498 22.53 -42.89 -2.21
N ILE A 499 21.55 -42.00 -2.14
CA ILE A 499 20.13 -42.35 -2.23
C ILE A 499 19.78 -42.84 -3.63
N LEU A 500 20.27 -42.16 -4.69
CA LEU A 500 20.06 -42.58 -6.08
C LEU A 500 20.73 -43.93 -6.35
N PHE A 501 21.94 -44.16 -5.84
CA PHE A 501 22.62 -45.44 -5.94
C PHE A 501 21.84 -46.56 -5.22
N PHE A 502 21.30 -46.29 -4.04
CA PHE A 502 20.45 -47.25 -3.33
C PHE A 502 19.17 -47.57 -4.11
N LEU A 503 18.48 -46.55 -4.62
CA LEU A 503 17.25 -46.72 -5.42
C LEU A 503 17.54 -47.53 -6.69
N THR A 504 18.60 -47.20 -7.42
CA THR A 504 19.00 -47.91 -8.64
C THR A 504 19.43 -49.35 -8.35
N LYS A 505 20.20 -49.60 -7.29
CA LYS A 505 20.56 -50.95 -6.86
C LYS A 505 19.33 -51.76 -6.44
N TYR A 506 18.40 -51.17 -5.70
CA TYR A 506 17.17 -51.82 -5.25
C TYR A 506 16.27 -52.17 -6.44
N ILE A 507 16.09 -51.25 -7.38
CA ILE A 507 15.36 -51.50 -8.63
C ILE A 507 16.05 -52.60 -9.44
N TYR A 508 17.38 -52.58 -9.55
CA TYR A 508 18.16 -53.59 -10.26
C TYR A 508 18.01 -55.00 -9.64
N GLU A 509 18.17 -55.13 -8.32
CA GLU A 509 17.97 -56.40 -7.62
C GLU A 509 16.50 -56.87 -7.66
N GLY A 510 15.54 -55.94 -7.57
CA GLY A 510 14.12 -56.20 -7.72
C GLY A 510 13.78 -56.76 -9.10
N CYS A 511 14.29 -56.13 -10.16
CA CYS A 511 14.17 -56.61 -11.53
C CYS A 511 14.81 -58.00 -11.71
N ASN A 512 16.02 -58.22 -11.18
CA ASN A 512 16.68 -59.53 -11.26
C ASN A 512 15.91 -60.62 -10.51
N ARG A 513 15.33 -60.33 -9.34
CA ARG A 513 14.48 -61.29 -8.61
C ARG A 513 13.18 -61.57 -9.33
N ILE A 514 12.55 -60.57 -9.98
CA ILE A 514 11.36 -60.78 -10.84
C ILE A 514 11.74 -61.67 -12.04
N VAL A 515 12.92 -61.47 -12.63
CA VAL A 515 13.42 -62.33 -13.72
C VAL A 515 13.67 -63.76 -13.22
N GLU A 516 14.28 -63.95 -12.04
CA GLU A 516 14.47 -65.28 -11.44
C GLU A 516 13.12 -65.94 -11.08
N GLN A 517 12.17 -65.19 -10.53
CA GLN A 517 10.80 -65.65 -10.25
C GLN A 517 10.10 -66.07 -11.54
N ASN A 518 10.21 -65.27 -12.61
CA ASN A 518 9.68 -65.59 -13.94
C ASN A 518 10.34 -66.84 -14.56
N VAL A 519 11.61 -67.11 -14.27
CA VAL A 519 12.31 -68.34 -14.72
C VAL A 519 11.84 -69.56 -13.90
N ILE A 520 11.60 -69.40 -12.60
CA ILE A 520 11.03 -70.44 -11.74
C ILE A 520 9.56 -70.71 -12.11
N ASP A 521 8.77 -69.67 -12.38
CA ASP A 521 7.38 -69.75 -12.83
C ASP A 521 7.30 -70.30 -14.26
N ARG A 522 8.29 -70.06 -15.13
CA ARG A 522 8.42 -70.75 -16.43
C ARG A 522 8.69 -72.25 -16.24
N LYS A 523 9.54 -72.64 -15.28
CA LYS A 523 9.79 -74.06 -14.95
C LYS A 523 8.58 -74.73 -14.26
N ALA A 524 7.83 -74.00 -13.43
CA ALA A 524 6.59 -74.45 -12.81
C ALA A 524 5.46 -74.57 -13.84
N LYS A 525 5.32 -73.58 -14.74
CA LYS A 525 4.42 -73.66 -15.91
C LYS A 525 4.77 -74.82 -16.82
N GLN A 526 6.06 -75.14 -17.02
CA GLN A 526 6.47 -76.28 -17.84
C GLN A 526 6.13 -77.64 -17.21
N LEU A 527 5.98 -77.70 -15.88
CA LEU A 527 5.49 -78.89 -15.15
C LEU A 527 3.95 -78.96 -15.10
N GLU A 528 3.26 -77.82 -15.04
CA GLU A 528 1.79 -77.76 -15.09
C GLU A 528 1.21 -77.87 -16.51
N THR A 529 1.96 -77.52 -17.57
CA THR A 529 1.53 -77.69 -18.97
C THR A 529 1.38 -79.15 -19.42
N ASN A 530 1.71 -80.14 -18.58
CA ASN A 530 1.38 -81.55 -18.83
C ASN A 530 0.03 -81.98 -18.24
N LYS A 531 -0.71 -81.10 -17.57
CA LYS A 531 -2.09 -81.36 -17.13
C LYS A 531 -2.94 -80.09 -17.29
N LEU A 532 -3.93 -80.17 -18.17
CA LEU A 532 -4.96 -79.18 -18.52
C LEU A 532 -4.62 -78.18 -19.63
N GLN A 533 -4.81 -78.65 -20.87
CA GLN A 533 -5.24 -77.83 -22.00
C GLN A 533 -6.59 -77.17 -21.67
N PHE A 534 -6.70 -75.86 -21.89
CA PHE A 534 -7.70 -75.16 -22.72
C PHE A 534 -7.64 -73.65 -22.40
N GLY A 535 -6.87 -72.92 -23.21
CA GLY A 535 -6.88 -71.45 -23.24
C GLY A 535 -6.66 -71.02 -24.68
N HIS A 536 -7.69 -70.46 -25.31
CA HIS A 536 -7.60 -70.00 -26.70
C HIS A 536 -6.65 -68.80 -26.78
N ILE A 537 -5.70 -68.87 -27.72
CA ILE A 537 -4.71 -67.81 -27.96
C ILE A 537 -5.25 -66.94 -29.10
N PHE A 538 -5.34 -65.63 -28.89
CA PHE A 538 -5.81 -64.67 -29.90
C PHE A 538 -4.66 -63.78 -30.36
N GLU A 539 -4.54 -63.58 -31.67
CA GLU A 539 -3.50 -62.76 -32.31
C GLU A 539 -4.12 -61.51 -32.93
N ALA A 540 -3.56 -60.34 -32.64
CA ALA A 540 -4.00 -59.07 -33.21
C ALA A 540 -3.79 -59.08 -34.73
N GLN A 541 -4.85 -58.82 -35.49
CA GLN A 541 -4.82 -58.83 -36.96
C GLN A 541 -4.91 -57.42 -37.54
N GLN A 542 -5.85 -56.61 -37.03
CA GLN A 542 -6.18 -55.32 -37.63
C GLN A 542 -6.53 -54.30 -36.55
N LEU A 543 -6.24 -53.03 -36.83
CA LEU A 543 -6.52 -51.88 -35.98
C LEU A 543 -7.16 -50.80 -36.83
N HIS A 544 -8.39 -50.41 -36.47
CA HIS A 544 -9.16 -49.43 -37.23
C HIS A 544 -9.58 -48.25 -36.35
N PHE A 545 -9.69 -47.08 -36.97
CA PHE A 545 -10.18 -45.85 -36.38
C PHE A 545 -11.38 -45.35 -37.19
N HIS A 546 -12.47 -45.06 -36.49
CA HIS A 546 -13.71 -44.55 -37.07
C HIS A 546 -14.10 -43.26 -36.35
N TRP A 547 -14.50 -42.24 -37.11
CA TRP A 547 -14.96 -40.95 -36.58
C TRP A 547 -16.13 -40.43 -37.41
N GLY A 548 -17.08 -39.78 -36.74
CA GLY A 548 -18.33 -39.30 -37.35
C GLY A 548 -18.30 -37.83 -37.74
N SER A 549 -19.34 -37.41 -38.46
CA SER A 549 -19.68 -35.99 -38.71
C SER A 549 -21.12 -35.73 -38.29
N GLU A 550 -21.58 -34.48 -38.26
CA GLU A 550 -22.94 -34.12 -37.78
C GLU A 550 -24.10 -34.86 -38.49
N LEU A 551 -23.87 -35.43 -39.68
CA LEU A 551 -24.88 -36.16 -40.45
C LEU A 551 -24.67 -37.68 -40.52
N PHE A 552 -23.55 -38.23 -40.01
CA PHE A 552 -23.28 -39.68 -40.00
C PHE A 552 -22.63 -40.13 -38.68
N LYS A 553 -23.13 -41.25 -38.13
CA LYS A 553 -22.67 -41.82 -36.85
C LYS A 553 -21.19 -42.22 -36.92
N GLY A 554 -20.45 -41.93 -35.85
CA GLY A 554 -18.99 -42.09 -35.81
C GLY A 554 -18.47 -43.48 -35.49
N SER A 555 -18.91 -44.10 -34.40
CA SER A 555 -18.54 -45.48 -34.09
C SER A 555 -19.28 -46.46 -35.01
N GLU A 556 -18.58 -47.52 -35.45
CA GLU A 556 -19.18 -48.60 -36.25
C GLU A 556 -19.88 -49.61 -35.35
N HIS A 557 -19.32 -49.86 -34.16
CA HIS A 557 -19.95 -50.67 -33.13
C HIS A 557 -20.74 -49.82 -32.14
N ASN A 558 -21.78 -50.41 -31.56
CA ASN A 558 -22.55 -49.82 -30.46
C ASN A 558 -22.33 -50.61 -29.16
N LEU A 559 -22.43 -49.90 -28.03
CA LEU A 559 -22.50 -50.51 -26.71
C LEU A 559 -23.91 -50.26 -26.17
N ASP A 560 -24.63 -51.33 -25.83
CA ASP A 560 -26.01 -51.29 -25.35
C ASP A 560 -26.97 -50.48 -26.26
N GLY A 561 -26.77 -50.55 -27.58
CA GLY A 561 -27.59 -49.85 -28.58
C GLY A 561 -27.22 -48.38 -28.81
N HIS A 562 -26.18 -47.87 -28.15
CA HIS A 562 -25.69 -46.50 -28.33
C HIS A 562 -24.39 -46.44 -29.13
N PHE A 563 -24.38 -45.58 -30.16
CA PHE A 563 -23.20 -45.26 -30.96
C PHE A 563 -22.48 -44.03 -30.37
N TYR A 564 -21.17 -43.96 -30.55
CA TYR A 564 -20.27 -42.95 -30.00
C TYR A 564 -19.67 -42.09 -31.11
N ASP A 565 -19.09 -40.95 -30.75
CA ASP A 565 -18.63 -39.94 -31.73
C ASP A 565 -17.36 -40.39 -32.47
N GLY A 566 -16.57 -41.26 -31.84
CA GLY A 566 -15.46 -41.97 -32.47
C GLY A 566 -15.16 -43.31 -31.80
N GLU A 567 -14.48 -44.20 -32.52
CA GLU A 567 -14.08 -45.52 -32.05
C GLU A 567 -12.69 -45.89 -32.58
N LEU A 568 -11.86 -46.41 -31.67
CA LEU A 568 -10.64 -47.15 -32.03
C LEU A 568 -10.84 -48.60 -31.62
N HIS A 569 -10.70 -49.55 -32.54
CA HIS A 569 -10.74 -50.97 -32.17
C HIS A 569 -9.62 -51.81 -32.80
N ILE A 570 -9.28 -52.90 -32.10
CA ILE A 570 -8.31 -53.89 -32.52
C ILE A 570 -9.00 -55.25 -32.58
N VAL A 571 -9.00 -55.86 -33.76
CA VAL A 571 -9.58 -57.19 -34.00
C VAL A 571 -8.49 -58.24 -33.84
N HIS A 572 -8.72 -59.20 -32.95
CA HIS A 572 -7.83 -60.32 -32.68
C HIS A 572 -8.48 -61.61 -33.19
N LYS A 573 -7.78 -62.38 -34.02
CA LYS A 573 -8.24 -63.70 -34.48
C LYS A 573 -7.73 -64.78 -33.54
N ASN A 574 -8.56 -65.74 -33.20
CA ASN A 574 -8.14 -66.93 -32.49
C ASN A 574 -7.16 -67.73 -33.36
N ALA A 575 -5.94 -67.94 -32.86
CA ALA A 575 -4.85 -68.61 -33.55
C ALA A 575 -5.15 -70.09 -33.88
N SER A 576 -6.22 -70.65 -33.32
CA SER A 576 -6.70 -71.99 -33.69
C SER A 576 -7.37 -72.07 -35.07
N PHE A 577 -7.70 -70.94 -35.71
CA PHE A 577 -8.25 -70.90 -37.07
C PHE A 577 -7.23 -70.33 -38.07
N ASN A 578 -6.97 -71.08 -39.15
CA ASN A 578 -5.93 -70.72 -40.12
C ASN A 578 -6.35 -69.52 -40.98
N THR A 579 -7.63 -69.44 -41.38
CA THR A 579 -8.11 -68.37 -42.27
C THR A 579 -9.14 -67.47 -41.59
N ASN A 580 -9.22 -66.20 -42.04
CA ASN A 580 -10.17 -65.24 -41.48
C ASN A 580 -11.63 -65.61 -41.82
N GLN A 581 -11.86 -66.32 -42.93
CA GLN A 581 -13.17 -66.82 -43.35
C GLN A 581 -13.67 -67.93 -42.42
N GLU A 582 -12.79 -68.83 -42.01
CA GLU A 582 -13.11 -69.93 -41.09
C GLU A 582 -13.33 -69.43 -39.65
N ALA A 583 -12.57 -68.42 -39.23
CA ALA A 583 -12.77 -67.75 -37.95
C ALA A 583 -14.09 -66.95 -37.90
N ALA A 584 -14.49 -66.29 -39.00
CA ALA A 584 -15.72 -65.47 -39.03
C ALA A 584 -17.01 -66.30 -38.89
N LEU A 585 -16.94 -67.60 -39.22
CA LEU A 585 -18.07 -68.53 -39.11
C LEU A 585 -18.24 -69.12 -37.70
N ASN A 586 -17.31 -68.86 -36.78
CA ASN A 586 -17.30 -69.44 -35.44
C ASN A 586 -17.35 -68.36 -34.35
N CYS A 587 -18.21 -68.54 -33.34
CA CYS A 587 -18.43 -67.54 -32.29
C CYS A 587 -17.20 -67.21 -31.43
N ASN A 588 -16.18 -68.08 -31.42
CA ASN A 588 -14.91 -67.88 -30.72
C ASN A 588 -13.75 -67.56 -31.69
N GLY A 589 -14.04 -67.22 -32.94
CA GLY A 589 -13.03 -66.97 -33.97
C GLY A 589 -12.37 -65.59 -33.90
N PHE A 590 -13.10 -64.57 -33.44
CA PHE A 590 -12.56 -63.22 -33.27
C PHE A 590 -12.92 -62.62 -31.91
N ALA A 591 -12.02 -61.81 -31.37
CA ALA A 591 -12.20 -61.00 -30.18
C ALA A 591 -11.79 -59.56 -30.51
N VAL A 592 -12.68 -58.60 -30.26
CA VAL A 592 -12.45 -57.19 -30.58
C VAL A 592 -12.30 -56.40 -29.28
N LEU A 593 -11.21 -55.63 -29.18
CA LEU A 593 -11.01 -54.67 -28.11
C LEU A 593 -11.24 -53.27 -28.67
N ALA A 594 -12.32 -52.61 -28.23
CA ALA A 594 -12.70 -51.28 -28.70
C ALA A 594 -12.63 -50.23 -27.58
N VAL A 595 -12.19 -49.03 -27.93
CA VAL A 595 -12.21 -47.82 -27.12
C VAL A 595 -13.16 -46.83 -27.78
N LEU A 596 -14.25 -46.52 -27.09
CA LEU A 596 -15.30 -45.63 -27.56
C LEU A 596 -15.07 -44.22 -26.99
N LEU A 597 -15.07 -43.23 -27.87
CA LEU A 597 -14.79 -41.82 -27.55
C LEU A 597 -16.06 -40.99 -27.72
N ARG A 598 -16.34 -40.16 -26.72
CA ARG A 598 -17.48 -39.24 -26.71
C ARG A 598 -16.96 -37.81 -26.57
N ASN A 599 -17.40 -36.91 -27.45
CA ASN A 599 -17.05 -35.51 -27.36
C ASN A 599 -17.91 -34.84 -26.26
N LEU A 600 -17.24 -34.27 -25.26
CA LEU A 600 -17.88 -33.48 -24.20
C LEU A 600 -17.74 -32.00 -24.60
N GLU A 601 -18.82 -31.37 -25.03
CA GLU A 601 -18.83 -29.91 -25.15
C GLU A 601 -18.76 -29.27 -23.77
N GLN A 602 -17.53 -29.00 -23.30
CA GLN A 602 -17.15 -27.73 -22.69
C GLN A 602 -15.64 -27.70 -22.41
N ILE A 603 -14.95 -26.89 -23.21
CA ILE A 603 -13.56 -26.48 -23.02
C ILE A 603 -13.53 -25.41 -21.92
N GLN A 604 -12.97 -25.71 -20.75
CA GLN A 604 -12.43 -24.68 -19.86
C GLN A 604 -10.93 -24.54 -20.11
N LEU A 605 -10.61 -23.75 -21.13
CA LEU A 605 -9.34 -23.05 -21.21
C LEU A 605 -9.48 -21.82 -20.32
N VAL A 606 -8.84 -21.85 -19.15
CA VAL A 606 -8.61 -20.63 -18.36
C VAL A 606 -7.40 -19.93 -18.96
N SER A 607 -7.63 -19.01 -19.90
CA SER A 607 -6.80 -17.83 -20.01
C SER A 607 -7.62 -16.62 -20.47
N ASN A 608 -7.38 -15.54 -19.73
CA ASN A 608 -7.46 -14.13 -20.09
C ASN A 608 -8.82 -13.48 -20.37
N GLY A 609 -9.04 -12.41 -19.59
CA GLY A 609 -9.39 -11.13 -20.20
C GLY A 609 -10.86 -10.75 -20.11
N CYS A 610 -11.14 -9.87 -19.14
CA CYS A 610 -12.10 -8.78 -19.18
C CYS A 610 -13.15 -8.76 -20.34
N ASN A 611 -14.42 -8.92 -19.95
CA ASN A 611 -15.57 -7.98 -20.09
C ASN A 611 -15.47 -6.84 -21.14
N PRO A 612 -16.59 -6.28 -21.68
CA PRO A 612 -17.97 -6.29 -21.15
C PRO A 612 -19.11 -6.32 -22.20
N LEU A 613 -20.37 -6.46 -21.77
CA LEU A 613 -21.50 -5.52 -22.00
C LEU A 613 -22.88 -6.21 -21.94
N LYS A 614 -23.62 -5.78 -20.91
CA LYS A 614 -25.04 -5.40 -20.88
C LYS A 614 -26.12 -6.41 -21.31
N LEU A 615 -26.81 -6.83 -20.24
CA LEU A 615 -28.25 -6.70 -20.00
C LEU A 615 -29.24 -7.56 -20.80
N ALA A 616 -29.81 -8.49 -20.01
CA ALA A 616 -31.22 -8.84 -19.92
C ALA A 616 -31.85 -9.57 -21.10
N THR A 617 -32.22 -10.83 -20.84
CA THR A 617 -33.65 -11.15 -20.86
C THR A 617 -33.95 -12.38 -19.99
N ASN A 618 -35.02 -12.21 -19.21
CA ASN A 618 -35.63 -13.15 -18.28
C ASN A 618 -36.02 -14.49 -18.92
N SER A 619 -36.01 -15.55 -18.10
CA SER A 619 -37.11 -16.51 -17.91
C SER A 619 -36.73 -17.48 -16.77
N MET A 620 -37.13 -17.23 -15.53
CA MET A 620 -38.33 -17.85 -14.90
C MET A 620 -38.52 -19.34 -15.21
N LYS A 621 -38.19 -20.21 -14.24
CA LYS A 621 -39.12 -21.19 -13.61
C LYS A 621 -38.33 -22.20 -12.78
N ARG A 622 -38.32 -21.99 -11.45
CA ARG A 622 -38.45 -23.01 -10.37
C ARG A 622 -37.97 -22.40 -9.05
N LEU A 623 -38.74 -21.44 -8.56
CA LEU A 623 -38.82 -21.06 -7.16
C LEU A 623 -40.31 -20.86 -6.88
N THR A 624 -40.99 -21.96 -6.57
CA THR A 624 -42.36 -21.97 -6.03
C THR A 624 -42.47 -23.25 -5.22
N GLU A 625 -42.97 -23.11 -3.98
CA GLU A 625 -43.11 -24.12 -2.92
C GLU A 625 -41.97 -24.24 -1.90
N ARG A 626 -41.89 -23.24 -1.01
CA ARG A 626 -41.99 -23.41 0.46
C ARG A 626 -42.09 -22.02 1.10
N VAL A 627 -43.30 -21.48 1.05
CA VAL A 627 -43.74 -20.42 1.96
C VAL A 627 -44.27 -21.14 3.20
N HIS A 628 -43.42 -21.29 4.20
CA HIS A 628 -43.85 -21.36 5.58
C HIS A 628 -43.19 -20.21 6.31
N HIS A 629 -44.04 -19.45 6.99
CA HIS A 629 -43.72 -18.31 7.83
C HIS A 629 -42.53 -18.64 8.75
N GLU A 630 -41.37 -18.06 8.46
CA GLU A 630 -40.43 -17.66 9.48
C GLU A 630 -40.42 -16.14 9.46
N GLU A 631 -41.10 -15.58 10.46
CA GLU A 631 -40.95 -14.21 10.87
C GLU A 631 -39.46 -13.91 10.96
N MET A 632 -39.04 -12.88 10.25
CA MET A 632 -37.72 -12.30 10.40
C MET A 632 -37.66 -11.74 11.82
N GLU A 633 -37.23 -12.56 12.78
CA GLU A 633 -36.83 -12.10 14.10
C GLU A 633 -35.79 -11.01 13.85
N SER A 634 -36.22 -9.78 14.08
CA SER A 634 -35.36 -8.69 14.46
C SER A 634 -34.39 -9.25 15.50
N GLU A 635 -33.10 -9.35 15.18
CA GLU A 635 -32.11 -9.42 16.23
C GLU A 635 -32.21 -8.11 17.00
N GLU A 636 -33.02 -8.15 18.06
CA GLU A 636 -32.97 -7.26 19.20
C GLU A 636 -31.53 -7.30 19.73
N VAL A 637 -30.69 -6.44 19.16
CA VAL A 637 -29.81 -5.67 20.02
C VAL A 637 -30.76 -4.94 20.94
N VAL A 638 -31.03 -5.52 22.11
CA VAL A 638 -31.57 -4.81 23.27
C VAL A 638 -30.54 -3.73 23.59
N TRP A 639 -30.62 -2.65 22.83
CA TRP A 639 -30.48 -1.31 23.35
C TRP A 639 -31.25 -1.27 24.65
N VAL A 640 -30.64 -0.73 25.69
CA VAL A 640 -31.43 -0.17 26.78
C VAL A 640 -32.51 0.68 26.11
N LYS A 641 -33.78 0.26 26.26
CA LYS A 641 -34.92 0.98 25.67
C LYS A 641 -34.79 2.43 26.12
N ARG A 642 -35.17 3.37 25.25
CA ARG A 642 -35.13 4.82 25.56
C ARG A 642 -35.89 5.16 26.86
N GLU A 643 -36.75 4.27 27.33
CA GLU A 643 -37.51 4.33 28.58
C GLU A 643 -36.70 3.98 29.85
N ASP A 644 -35.53 3.34 29.75
CA ASP A 644 -34.68 3.02 30.92
C ASP A 644 -33.49 3.98 31.09
N ALA A 645 -33.31 4.95 30.18
CA ALA A 645 -32.10 5.79 30.09
C ALA A 645 -32.07 7.01 31.04
N ARG A 646 -33.00 7.11 31.98
CA ARG A 646 -32.86 7.95 33.18
C ARG A 646 -33.17 7.15 34.44
N SER A 647 -32.42 6.07 34.66
CA SER A 647 -32.31 5.53 36.01
C SER A 647 -31.56 6.56 36.85
N ALA A 648 -32.28 7.32 37.68
CA ALA A 648 -31.74 8.37 38.55
C ALA A 648 -30.64 7.89 39.53
N SER A 649 -30.33 6.58 39.53
CA SER A 649 -29.36 5.92 40.41
C SER A 649 -27.99 5.61 39.78
N LYS A 650 -27.80 5.74 38.46
CA LYS A 650 -26.53 5.36 37.79
C LYS A 650 -25.76 6.57 37.25
N LEU A 651 -24.46 6.61 37.52
CA LEU A 651 -23.55 7.60 36.94
C LEU A 651 -23.15 7.17 35.52
N PRO A 652 -22.93 8.09 34.57
CA PRO A 652 -22.49 7.78 33.20
C PRO A 652 -21.00 7.37 33.16
N ILE A 653 -20.63 6.43 34.02
CA ILE A 653 -19.34 5.75 34.08
C ILE A 653 -19.57 4.32 33.64
N VAL A 654 -18.77 3.85 32.69
CA VAL A 654 -18.87 2.54 32.06
C VAL A 654 -17.76 1.64 32.58
N TYR A 655 -18.12 0.50 33.15
CA TYR A 655 -17.18 -0.51 33.63
C TYR A 655 -17.83 -1.89 33.65
N SER A 656 -17.04 -2.94 33.43
CA SER A 656 -17.46 -4.30 33.74
C SER A 656 -16.30 -5.06 34.37
N ARG A 657 -16.64 -5.95 35.31
CA ARG A 657 -15.68 -6.92 35.88
C ARG A 657 -15.02 -7.82 34.82
N LYS A 658 -15.61 -7.90 33.62
CA LYS A 658 -15.08 -8.63 32.45
C LYS A 658 -13.94 -7.91 31.73
N TYR A 659 -13.62 -6.66 32.09
CA TYR A 659 -12.47 -5.92 31.55
C TYR A 659 -11.13 -6.52 31.98
N ALA A 660 -11.10 -7.24 33.11
CA ALA A 660 -9.87 -7.78 33.67
C ALA A 660 -9.29 -8.91 32.81
N VAL A 661 -8.09 -8.68 32.27
CA VAL A 661 -7.27 -9.71 31.63
C VAL A 661 -6.70 -10.62 32.72
N ARG A 662 -6.90 -11.95 32.59
CA ARG A 662 -6.41 -12.95 33.57
C ARG A 662 -5.61 -14.02 32.86
N PHE A 663 -4.32 -14.12 33.16
CA PHE A 663 -3.40 -15.05 32.52
C PHE A 663 -2.59 -15.86 33.55
N ALA A 664 -3.27 -16.45 34.54
CA ALA A 664 -2.67 -17.32 35.56
C ALA A 664 -1.42 -16.72 36.26
N GLY A 665 -1.37 -15.39 36.42
CA GLY A 665 -0.27 -14.67 37.07
C GLY A 665 0.77 -14.10 36.09
N LEU A 666 0.80 -14.55 34.84
CA LEU A 666 1.69 -14.04 33.79
C LEU A 666 1.29 -12.62 33.33
N GLU A 667 0.06 -12.18 33.60
CA GLU A 667 -0.34 -10.78 33.40
C GLU A 667 0.53 -9.80 34.21
N ARG A 668 1.20 -10.26 35.28
CA ARG A 668 2.10 -9.44 36.11
C ARG A 668 3.47 -9.18 35.46
N LEU A 669 3.80 -9.90 34.39
CA LEU A 669 5.02 -9.67 33.60
C LEU A 669 4.83 -8.55 32.57
N HIS A 670 3.60 -8.08 32.40
CA HIS A 670 3.26 -7.02 31.48
C HIS A 670 3.32 -5.65 32.20
N PRO A 671 3.84 -4.59 31.55
CA PRO A 671 3.99 -3.28 32.18
C PRO A 671 2.64 -2.62 32.51
N PHE A 672 1.58 -2.93 31.76
CA PHE A 672 0.22 -2.41 32.03
C PHE A 672 -0.49 -3.17 33.16
N ASP A 673 -1.10 -2.44 34.11
CA ASP A 673 -1.95 -3.02 35.16
C ASP A 673 -3.30 -3.50 34.59
N ALA A 674 -3.38 -4.81 34.31
CA ALA A 674 -4.60 -5.48 33.86
C ALA A 674 -5.80 -5.36 34.83
N ALA A 675 -5.59 -4.91 36.08
CA ALA A 675 -6.62 -4.67 37.08
C ALA A 675 -6.91 -3.18 37.32
N LYS A 676 -6.31 -2.25 36.55
CA LYS A 676 -6.45 -0.79 36.73
C LYS A 676 -7.90 -0.33 36.87
N GLY A 677 -8.77 -0.73 35.94
CA GLY A 677 -10.20 -0.35 35.97
C GLY A 677 -10.94 -0.86 37.23
N LYS A 678 -10.57 -2.03 37.76
CA LYS A 678 -11.12 -2.56 39.02
C LYS A 678 -10.65 -1.74 40.23
N HIS A 679 -9.39 -1.32 40.23
CA HIS A 679 -8.85 -0.48 41.30
C HIS A 679 -9.53 0.90 41.31
N ILE A 680 -9.72 1.50 40.13
CA ILE A 680 -10.45 2.77 39.99
C ILE A 680 -11.90 2.61 40.44
N GLU A 681 -12.62 1.57 39.99
CA GLU A 681 -13.99 1.28 40.43
C GLU A 681 -14.08 1.24 41.97
N LYS A 682 -13.18 0.49 42.61
CA LYS A 682 -13.17 0.34 44.06
C LYS A 682 -12.93 1.67 44.79
N LEU A 683 -11.99 2.48 44.29
CA LEU A 683 -11.68 3.80 44.86
C LEU A 683 -12.86 4.76 44.70
N LEU A 684 -13.46 4.82 43.51
CA LEU A 684 -14.63 5.66 43.25
C LEU A 684 -15.83 5.27 44.11
N CYS A 685 -16.10 3.98 44.28
CA CYS A 685 -17.19 3.53 45.16
C CYS A 685 -16.95 3.93 46.62
N ALA A 686 -15.71 3.89 47.10
CA ALA A 686 -15.35 4.31 48.45
C ALA A 686 -15.50 5.83 48.63
N GLU A 687 -14.90 6.63 47.74
CA GLU A 687 -14.86 8.10 47.85
C GLU A 687 -16.23 8.75 47.58
N LEU A 688 -16.99 8.22 46.63
CA LEU A 688 -18.30 8.77 46.25
C LEU A 688 -19.48 8.08 46.94
N GLN A 689 -19.21 7.15 47.86
CA GLN A 689 -20.23 6.37 48.60
C GLN A 689 -21.24 5.69 47.65
N LEU A 690 -20.72 5.02 46.62
CA LEU A 690 -21.52 4.34 45.59
C LEU A 690 -21.53 2.83 45.80
N ASP A 691 -22.64 2.21 45.41
CA ASP A 691 -22.74 0.74 45.35
C ASP A 691 -22.22 0.21 44.02
N GLY A 692 -21.82 -1.06 43.97
CA GLY A 692 -21.28 -1.68 42.75
C GLY A 692 -22.25 -1.75 41.55
N GLY A 693 -23.52 -1.39 41.72
CA GLY A 693 -24.52 -1.26 40.65
C GLY A 693 -24.63 0.15 40.05
N SER A 694 -23.86 1.13 40.53
CA SER A 694 -23.95 2.54 40.15
C SER A 694 -23.33 2.87 38.78
N PHE A 695 -22.67 1.91 38.12
CA PHE A 695 -22.05 2.07 36.81
C PHE A 695 -22.83 1.32 35.71
N TYR A 696 -22.57 1.70 34.45
CA TYR A 696 -23.12 1.03 33.28
C TYR A 696 -22.20 -0.10 32.82
N GLU A 697 -22.76 -1.28 32.53
CA GLU A 697 -22.00 -2.41 31.99
C GLU A 697 -22.23 -2.54 30.47
N PRO A 698 -21.16 -2.65 29.64
CA PRO A 698 -21.29 -2.88 28.22
C PRO A 698 -21.51 -4.36 27.86
N LYS A 699 -22.12 -4.58 26.70
CA LYS A 699 -22.24 -5.90 26.07
C LYS A 699 -21.01 -6.20 25.22
N GLU A 700 -20.63 -7.47 25.09
CA GLU A 700 -19.48 -7.88 24.26
C GLU A 700 -19.70 -7.50 22.80
N LEU A 701 -18.67 -6.96 22.12
CA LEU A 701 -18.74 -6.70 20.69
C LEU A 701 -18.77 -8.01 19.89
N SER A 702 -19.72 -8.10 18.96
CA SER A 702 -19.77 -9.20 17.98
C SER A 702 -18.68 -9.04 16.92
N LYS A 703 -18.32 -10.13 16.24
CA LYS A 703 -17.39 -10.09 15.10
C LYS A 703 -17.90 -9.16 13.98
N GLU A 704 -19.21 -9.07 13.80
CA GLU A 704 -19.81 -8.19 12.79
C GLU A 704 -19.67 -6.71 13.14
N GLN A 705 -19.85 -6.36 14.42
CA GLN A 705 -19.63 -5.00 14.89
C GLN A 705 -18.16 -4.58 14.74
N LEU A 706 -17.22 -5.48 15.06
CA LEU A 706 -15.79 -5.22 14.85
C LEU A 706 -15.45 -4.98 13.37
N ARG A 707 -16.16 -5.64 12.44
CA ARG A 707 -15.98 -5.49 10.99
C ARG A 707 -16.44 -4.15 10.43
N ARG A 708 -17.04 -3.27 11.24
CA ARG A 708 -17.41 -1.92 10.80
C ARG A 708 -16.19 -1.03 10.60
N ILE A 709 -15.11 -1.26 11.36
CA ILE A 709 -13.80 -0.63 11.11
C ILE A 709 -12.76 -1.65 10.63
N HIS A 710 -12.75 -2.86 11.19
CA HIS A 710 -11.62 -3.75 11.01
C HIS A 710 -11.71 -4.58 9.73
N THR A 711 -10.59 -4.69 9.02
CA THR A 711 -10.51 -5.54 7.83
C THR A 711 -10.70 -7.01 8.20
N ARG A 712 -11.25 -7.79 7.26
CA ARG A 712 -11.45 -9.24 7.46
C ARG A 712 -10.12 -9.94 7.75
N ASP A 713 -9.06 -9.52 7.08
CA ASP A 713 -7.75 -10.14 7.19
C ASP A 713 -7.10 -9.81 8.54
N TYR A 714 -7.27 -8.58 9.04
CA TYR A 714 -6.82 -8.23 10.38
C TYR A 714 -7.53 -9.06 11.45
N LEU A 715 -8.86 -9.18 11.40
CA LEU A 715 -9.58 -9.99 12.39
C LEU A 715 -9.21 -11.48 12.33
N LYS A 716 -8.93 -12.02 11.15
CA LYS A 716 -8.38 -13.38 10.98
C LYS A 716 -6.97 -13.49 11.56
N SER A 717 -6.15 -12.45 11.43
CA SER A 717 -4.80 -12.44 12.00
C SER A 717 -4.79 -12.59 13.53
N LEU A 718 -5.86 -12.20 14.23
CA LEU A 718 -6.01 -12.40 15.68
C LEU A 718 -6.29 -13.86 16.08
N GLU A 719 -6.60 -14.74 15.12
CA GLU A 719 -6.71 -16.19 15.34
C GLU A 719 -5.33 -16.86 15.49
N TRP A 720 -4.24 -16.13 15.25
CA TRP A 720 -2.87 -16.58 15.44
C TRP A 720 -2.28 -16.03 16.74
N SER A 721 -1.90 -16.93 17.66
CA SER A 721 -1.31 -16.56 18.95
C SER A 721 -0.06 -15.69 18.84
N MET A 722 0.78 -15.94 17.83
CA MET A 722 2.00 -15.17 17.59
C MET A 722 1.69 -13.69 17.32
N ASN A 723 0.69 -13.41 16.48
CA ASN A 723 0.32 -12.05 16.16
C ASN A 723 -0.26 -11.31 17.37
N VAL A 724 -1.09 -11.98 18.16
CA VAL A 724 -1.62 -11.38 19.40
C VAL A 724 -0.50 -11.13 20.42
N ALA A 725 0.49 -12.02 20.50
CA ALA A 725 1.65 -11.85 21.37
C ALA A 725 2.50 -10.63 20.98
N CYS A 726 2.66 -10.36 19.68
CA CYS A 726 3.31 -9.14 19.18
C CYS A 726 2.52 -7.88 19.53
N ILE A 727 1.20 -7.88 19.34
CA ILE A 727 0.34 -6.73 19.67
C ILE A 727 0.34 -6.43 21.17
N ALA A 728 0.27 -7.49 21.99
CA ALA A 728 0.29 -7.39 23.45
C ALA A 728 1.70 -7.20 24.03
N GLU A 729 2.75 -7.28 23.20
CA GLU A 729 4.17 -7.30 23.61
C GLU A 729 4.48 -8.28 24.76
N VAL A 730 3.80 -9.42 24.78
CA VAL A 730 4.07 -10.53 25.71
C VAL A 730 4.52 -11.75 24.90
N PRO A 731 5.84 -11.94 24.70
CA PRO A 731 6.36 -13.05 23.89
C PRO A 731 5.87 -14.43 24.35
N VAL A 732 5.66 -14.62 25.66
CA VAL A 732 5.16 -15.88 26.23
C VAL A 732 3.76 -16.24 25.70
N MET A 733 2.94 -15.27 25.32
CA MET A 733 1.61 -15.54 24.74
C MET A 733 1.69 -16.28 23.41
N ALA A 734 2.83 -16.23 22.68
CA ALA A 734 2.99 -16.93 21.42
C ALA A 734 2.85 -18.46 21.56
N PHE A 735 3.23 -19.00 22.72
CA PHE A 735 3.18 -20.43 23.04
C PHE A 735 1.83 -20.86 23.66
N VAL A 736 0.91 -19.92 23.87
CA VAL A 736 -0.38 -20.18 24.48
C VAL A 736 -1.39 -20.59 23.39
N PRO A 737 -2.17 -21.66 23.57
CA PRO A 737 -3.19 -22.03 22.58
C PRO A 737 -4.18 -20.88 22.36
N ASN A 738 -4.47 -20.54 21.10
CA ASN A 738 -5.24 -19.34 20.75
C ASN A 738 -6.61 -19.27 21.44
N ARG A 739 -7.28 -20.40 21.68
CA ARG A 739 -8.54 -20.46 22.43
C ARG A 739 -8.47 -19.76 23.81
N TYR A 740 -7.35 -19.91 24.52
CA TYR A 740 -7.14 -19.23 25.80
C TYR A 740 -6.88 -17.74 25.62
N ILE A 741 -6.08 -17.34 24.62
CA ILE A 741 -5.83 -15.93 24.30
C ILE A 741 -7.14 -15.21 23.93
N GLN A 742 -7.97 -15.83 23.09
CA GLN A 742 -9.29 -15.31 22.71
C GLN A 742 -10.15 -15.05 23.95
N ARG A 743 -10.19 -15.99 24.89
CA ARG A 743 -11.02 -15.91 26.10
C ARG A 743 -10.47 -14.97 27.17
N SER A 744 -9.16 -14.96 27.38
CA SER A 744 -8.51 -14.34 28.53
C SER A 744 -7.90 -12.96 28.24
N TYR A 745 -7.61 -12.64 26.97
CA TYR A 745 -7.05 -11.36 26.55
C TYR A 745 -7.98 -10.61 25.59
N LEU A 746 -8.26 -11.18 24.41
CA LEU A 746 -9.03 -10.48 23.37
C LEU A 746 -10.48 -10.21 23.79
N ARG A 747 -11.14 -11.15 24.47
CA ARG A 747 -12.51 -10.96 24.96
C ARG A 747 -12.64 -9.79 25.96
N PRO A 748 -11.80 -9.68 27.02
CA PRO A 748 -11.76 -8.47 27.84
C PRO A 748 -11.56 -7.18 27.05
N MET A 749 -10.68 -7.18 26.04
CA MET A 749 -10.46 -6.01 25.17
C MET A 749 -11.69 -5.65 24.33
N ARG A 750 -12.50 -6.63 23.88
CA ARG A 750 -13.79 -6.36 23.23
C ARG A 750 -14.81 -5.71 24.16
N PHE A 751 -14.84 -6.09 25.43
CA PHE A 751 -15.70 -5.44 26.43
C PHE A 751 -15.28 -3.99 26.66
N GLN A 752 -13.97 -3.72 26.73
CA GLN A 752 -13.45 -2.36 26.85
C GLN A 752 -13.83 -1.50 25.64
N ALA A 753 -13.66 -2.03 24.42
CA ALA A 753 -14.05 -1.33 23.20
C ALA A 753 -15.57 -1.11 23.09
N ALA A 754 -16.38 -2.07 23.53
CA ALA A 754 -17.83 -1.89 23.68
C ALA A 754 -18.17 -0.77 24.67
N GLY A 755 -17.40 -0.66 25.74
CA GLY A 755 -17.52 0.39 26.73
C GLY A 755 -17.32 1.78 26.14
N SER A 756 -16.36 1.94 25.22
CA SER A 756 -16.10 3.21 24.54
C SER A 756 -17.30 3.64 23.71
N ILE A 757 -17.92 2.71 22.96
CA ILE A 757 -19.18 2.96 22.22
C ILE A 757 -20.32 3.35 23.16
N LEU A 758 -20.50 2.62 24.28
CA LEU A 758 -21.54 2.91 25.26
C LEU A 758 -21.33 4.29 25.92
N ALA A 759 -20.09 4.63 26.26
CA ALA A 759 -19.73 5.94 26.80
C ALA A 759 -20.05 7.05 25.79
N GLY A 760 -19.80 6.84 24.49
CA GLY A 760 -20.24 7.74 23.43
C GLY A 760 -21.72 8.09 23.50
N LYS A 761 -22.57 7.06 23.60
CA LYS A 761 -24.02 7.25 23.71
C LYS A 761 -24.42 7.97 24.99
N LEU A 762 -23.87 7.54 26.13
CA LEU A 762 -24.15 8.17 27.43
C LEU A 762 -23.71 9.64 27.44
N ALA A 763 -22.57 9.97 26.83
CA ALA A 763 -22.11 11.34 26.74
C ALA A 763 -23.07 12.21 25.94
N LEU A 764 -23.69 11.71 24.87
CA LEU A 764 -24.72 12.47 24.17
C LEU A 764 -25.96 12.74 25.05
N ASP A 765 -26.33 11.80 25.91
CA ASP A 765 -27.56 11.88 26.71
C ASP A 765 -27.37 12.67 28.03
N TYR A 766 -26.20 12.55 28.66
CA TYR A 766 -25.83 13.20 29.93
C TYR A 766 -24.87 14.38 29.77
N GLY A 767 -24.36 14.60 28.55
CA GLY A 767 -23.35 15.60 28.23
C GLY A 767 -21.93 15.23 28.67
N TRP A 768 -21.73 14.07 29.31
CA TRP A 768 -20.43 13.48 29.60
C TRP A 768 -20.55 11.98 29.88
N ALA A 769 -19.48 11.23 29.62
CA ALA A 769 -19.34 9.86 30.10
C ALA A 769 -17.88 9.45 30.19
N ILE A 770 -17.58 8.46 31.05
CA ILE A 770 -16.22 7.95 31.25
C ILE A 770 -16.22 6.43 31.08
N ASN A 771 -15.35 5.89 30.24
CA ASN A 771 -15.09 4.45 30.20
C ASN A 771 -13.88 4.13 31.08
N LEU A 772 -14.01 3.24 32.07
CA LEU A 772 -12.89 2.85 32.95
C LEU A 772 -11.86 1.92 32.26
N GLY A 773 -11.88 1.85 30.94
CA GLY A 773 -10.99 1.11 30.05
C GLY A 773 -10.98 1.74 28.66
N GLY A 774 -10.48 1.01 27.66
CA GLY A 774 -10.39 1.52 26.29
C GLY A 774 -9.33 2.61 26.12
N GLY A 775 -9.46 3.43 25.09
CA GLY A 775 -8.43 4.40 24.68
C GLY A 775 -7.33 3.72 23.88
N PHE A 776 -7.70 2.79 23.01
CA PHE A 776 -6.78 1.96 22.23
C PHE A 776 -6.28 2.71 20.98
N HIS A 777 -5.55 3.79 21.23
CA HIS A 777 -5.16 4.76 20.22
C HIS A 777 -4.09 4.28 19.21
N HIS A 778 -3.44 3.13 19.44
CA HIS A 778 -2.44 2.56 18.53
C HIS A 778 -2.99 1.55 17.51
N CYS A 779 -4.23 1.09 17.69
CA CYS A 779 -4.86 0.18 16.73
C CYS A 779 -5.56 0.98 15.63
N CYS A 780 -5.29 0.66 14.37
CA CYS A 780 -6.06 1.12 13.22
C CYS A 780 -6.95 -0.01 12.67
N SER A 781 -7.73 0.30 11.64
CA SER A 781 -8.61 -0.63 10.92
C SER A 781 -7.93 -1.94 10.48
N TYR A 782 -6.66 -1.94 10.08
CA TYR A 782 -5.97 -3.11 9.54
C TYR A 782 -4.79 -3.63 10.38
N ARG A 783 -4.45 -2.97 11.50
CA ARG A 783 -3.28 -3.33 12.31
C ARG A 783 -3.46 -2.95 13.78
N GLY A 784 -2.99 -3.79 14.69
CA GLY A 784 -2.86 -3.49 16.11
C GLY A 784 -1.40 -3.29 16.51
N GLY A 785 -1.17 -2.65 17.66
CA GLY A 785 0.16 -2.35 18.20
C GLY A 785 0.04 -1.64 19.55
N GLY A 786 1.14 -1.50 20.29
CA GLY A 786 1.17 -0.76 21.56
C GLY A 786 0.06 -1.17 22.54
N PHE A 787 -0.11 -2.48 22.77
CA PHE A 787 -1.16 -3.06 23.63
C PHE A 787 -2.60 -2.93 23.13
N CYS A 788 -2.82 -2.40 21.93
CA CYS A 788 -4.13 -2.10 21.37
C CYS A 788 -4.50 -3.13 20.27
N PRO A 789 -5.36 -4.14 20.55
CA PRO A 789 -5.80 -5.11 19.55
C PRO A 789 -7.09 -4.72 18.80
N TYR A 790 -7.78 -3.66 19.24
CA TYR A 790 -9.01 -3.17 18.62
C TYR A 790 -9.00 -1.65 18.57
N ALA A 791 -9.46 -1.07 17.47
CA ALA A 791 -9.52 0.38 17.26
C ALA A 791 -10.80 0.94 17.88
N ASP A 792 -10.86 1.01 19.21
CA ASP A 792 -12.08 1.36 19.93
C ASP A 792 -12.53 2.82 19.72
N ILE A 793 -11.58 3.76 19.63
CA ILE A 793 -11.85 5.17 19.28
C ILE A 793 -12.47 5.24 17.88
N SER A 794 -11.88 4.56 16.90
CA SER A 794 -12.40 4.51 15.53
C SER A 794 -13.78 3.84 15.46
N LEU A 795 -13.98 2.74 16.18
CA LEU A 795 -15.28 2.08 16.30
C LEU A 795 -16.34 3.01 16.90
N LEU A 796 -15.99 3.73 17.97
CA LEU A 796 -16.87 4.70 18.60
C LEU A 796 -17.31 5.78 17.60
N ILE A 797 -16.37 6.41 16.90
CA ILE A 797 -16.66 7.48 15.93
C ILE A 797 -17.57 6.99 14.80
N ILE A 798 -17.21 5.87 14.16
CA ILE A 798 -18.02 5.29 13.08
C ILE A 798 -19.42 4.99 13.60
N ARG A 799 -19.53 4.43 14.80
CA ARG A 799 -20.84 4.07 15.34
C ARG A 799 -21.69 5.29 15.68
N LEU A 800 -21.10 6.38 16.16
CA LEU A 800 -21.80 7.64 16.36
C LEU A 800 -22.30 8.22 15.03
N PHE A 801 -21.46 8.24 13.99
CA PHE A 801 -21.88 8.73 12.67
C PHE A 801 -22.99 7.89 12.04
N GLU A 802 -22.97 6.57 12.23
CA GLU A 802 -23.99 5.67 11.69
C GLU A 802 -25.32 5.73 12.45
N GLN A 803 -25.27 5.79 13.79
CA GLN A 803 -26.45 5.61 14.63
C GLN A 803 -27.06 6.93 15.10
N GLU A 804 -26.26 7.98 15.20
CA GLU A 804 -26.68 9.30 15.68
C GLU A 804 -26.38 10.43 14.66
N PRO A 805 -26.63 10.25 13.35
CA PRO A 805 -26.22 11.20 12.29
C PRO A 805 -26.89 12.59 12.40
N PHE A 806 -27.96 12.70 13.20
CA PHE A 806 -28.65 13.96 13.49
C PHE A 806 -28.05 14.72 14.68
N ARG A 807 -27.33 14.02 15.57
CA ARG A 807 -26.71 14.61 16.77
C ARG A 807 -25.20 14.79 16.61
N VAL A 808 -24.54 13.92 15.85
CA VAL A 808 -23.08 13.91 15.67
C VAL A 808 -22.73 13.87 14.20
N ARG A 809 -22.12 14.95 13.70
CA ARG A 809 -21.55 15.04 12.35
C ARG A 809 -20.07 15.39 12.38
N ARG A 810 -19.60 15.99 13.48
CA ARG A 810 -18.22 16.41 13.68
C ARG A 810 -17.73 15.94 15.04
N VAL A 811 -16.62 15.21 15.06
CA VAL A 811 -15.99 14.72 16.29
C VAL A 811 -14.59 15.33 16.41
N MET A 812 -14.22 15.77 17.61
CA MET A 812 -12.84 16.13 17.92
C MET A 812 -12.24 15.07 18.83
N ILE A 813 -11.08 14.56 18.46
CA ILE A 813 -10.24 13.72 19.30
C ILE A 813 -9.23 14.64 19.97
N VAL A 814 -9.17 14.60 21.29
CA VAL A 814 -8.16 15.26 22.12
C VAL A 814 -7.36 14.13 22.77
N ASP A 815 -6.23 13.77 22.18
CA ASP A 815 -5.34 12.75 22.72
C ASP A 815 -4.24 13.41 23.55
N LEU A 816 -4.23 13.09 24.85
CA LEU A 816 -3.26 13.57 25.83
C LEU A 816 -2.50 12.43 26.50
N ASP A 817 -2.44 11.28 25.83
CA ASP A 817 -1.52 10.19 26.14
C ASP A 817 -0.07 10.60 25.84
N ALA A 818 0.91 10.02 26.54
CA ALA A 818 2.31 10.34 26.29
C ALA A 818 2.80 9.80 24.94
N HIS A 819 2.14 8.77 24.39
CA HIS A 819 2.44 8.19 23.09
C HIS A 819 1.53 8.79 22.00
N GLN A 820 2.06 8.90 20.78
CA GLN A 820 1.29 9.38 19.62
C GLN A 820 0.16 8.39 19.28
N GLY A 821 -1.05 8.91 19.05
CA GLY A 821 -2.26 8.16 18.72
C GLY A 821 -2.34 7.63 17.28
N ASN A 822 -1.27 7.03 16.78
CA ASN A 822 -1.08 6.69 15.36
C ASN A 822 -2.15 5.77 14.75
N GLY A 823 -2.93 5.05 15.56
CA GLY A 823 -4.03 4.19 15.10
C GLY A 823 -5.19 5.00 14.53
N HIS A 824 -5.74 5.92 15.31
CA HIS A 824 -6.88 6.74 14.87
C HIS A 824 -6.44 7.85 13.90
N GLU A 825 -5.19 8.31 13.97
CA GLU A 825 -4.59 9.18 12.95
C GLU A 825 -4.64 8.53 11.56
N ARG A 826 -4.23 7.27 11.45
CA ARG A 826 -4.25 6.52 10.17
C ARG A 826 -5.67 6.28 9.66
N ASP A 827 -6.64 6.07 10.54
CA ASP A 827 -8.03 5.84 10.15
C ASP A 827 -8.74 7.13 9.70
N PHE A 828 -8.37 8.30 10.24
CA PHE A 828 -9.12 9.55 10.03
C PHE A 828 -8.35 10.71 9.39
N GLY A 829 -7.10 10.53 8.97
CA GLY A 829 -6.28 11.63 8.43
C GLY A 829 -6.89 12.41 7.26
N ASN A 830 -7.73 11.76 6.45
CA ASN A 830 -8.41 12.39 5.32
C ASN A 830 -9.91 12.67 5.58
N VAL A 831 -10.39 12.52 6.82
CA VAL A 831 -11.81 12.67 7.17
C VAL A 831 -12.04 14.05 7.75
N ALA A 832 -12.55 14.98 6.94
CA ALA A 832 -12.80 16.37 7.35
C ALA A 832 -13.73 16.50 8.57
N ALA A 833 -14.61 15.52 8.78
CA ALA A 833 -15.52 15.43 9.93
C ALA A 833 -14.84 15.06 11.27
N VAL A 834 -13.57 14.67 11.27
CA VAL A 834 -12.82 14.27 12.47
C VAL A 834 -11.60 15.17 12.66
N TYR A 835 -11.57 15.93 13.74
CA TYR A 835 -10.45 16.80 14.08
C TYR A 835 -9.55 16.13 15.11
N ILE A 836 -8.24 16.08 14.87
CA ILE A 836 -7.28 15.43 15.76
C ILE A 836 -6.36 16.51 16.36
N LEU A 837 -6.43 16.62 17.69
CA LEU A 837 -5.46 17.30 18.54
C LEU A 837 -4.72 16.21 19.31
N ASP A 838 -3.41 16.13 19.15
CA ASP A 838 -2.57 15.17 19.87
C ASP A 838 -1.36 15.90 20.50
N MET A 839 -1.16 15.66 21.81
CA MET A 839 -0.04 16.19 22.59
C MET A 839 0.76 15.06 23.24
N TYR A 840 1.80 14.60 22.55
CA TYR A 840 2.58 13.43 22.92
C TYR A 840 4.07 13.77 23.08
N ASN A 841 4.83 12.85 23.68
CA ASN A 841 6.28 12.94 23.75
C ASN A 841 6.91 12.41 22.45
N ALA A 842 7.52 13.27 21.65
CA ALA A 842 8.05 12.90 20.33
C ALA A 842 9.25 11.94 20.37
N PHE A 843 9.81 11.66 21.55
CA PHE A 843 10.97 10.79 21.72
C PHE A 843 10.61 9.33 22.07
N VAL A 844 9.35 9.04 22.39
CA VAL A 844 8.88 7.69 22.74
C VAL A 844 8.14 7.03 21.57
N TYR A 845 7.66 5.79 21.75
CA TYR A 845 6.90 5.05 20.73
C TYR A 845 5.70 5.89 20.24
N PRO A 846 5.31 5.82 18.95
CA PRO A 846 5.76 4.96 17.85
C PRO A 846 6.72 5.62 16.84
N LYS A 847 6.91 6.94 16.87
CA LYS A 847 7.65 7.73 15.85
C LYS A 847 7.08 7.56 14.43
N ASP A 848 5.75 7.57 14.34
CA ASP A 848 5.04 7.33 13.09
C ASP A 848 4.82 8.65 12.33
N HIS A 849 5.83 9.07 11.57
CA HIS A 849 5.83 10.36 10.86
C HIS A 849 4.70 10.48 9.83
N ALA A 850 4.29 9.38 9.19
CA ALA A 850 3.22 9.39 8.21
C ALA A 850 1.84 9.58 8.88
N ALA A 851 1.60 8.92 10.01
CA ALA A 851 0.37 9.10 10.77
C ALA A 851 0.27 10.54 11.32
N LYS A 852 1.40 11.10 11.77
CA LYS A 852 1.50 12.45 12.34
C LYS A 852 0.96 13.56 11.41
N GLU A 853 1.07 13.40 10.09
CA GLU A 853 0.55 14.37 9.11
C GLU A 853 -0.98 14.55 9.22
N SER A 854 -1.68 13.59 9.82
CA SER A 854 -3.13 13.62 10.07
C SER A 854 -3.53 14.50 11.26
N ILE A 855 -2.57 14.89 12.10
CA ILE A 855 -2.82 15.67 13.31
C ILE A 855 -2.92 17.15 12.93
N ARG A 856 -4.11 17.73 13.09
CA ARG A 856 -4.35 19.14 12.75
C ARG A 856 -3.75 20.09 13.79
N CYS A 857 -3.75 19.68 15.06
CA CYS A 857 -3.08 20.41 16.14
C CYS A 857 -2.12 19.48 16.89
N ALA A 858 -0.88 19.39 16.38
CA ALA A 858 0.18 18.57 16.99
C ALA A 858 1.00 19.37 17.99
N VAL A 859 1.25 18.81 19.19
CA VAL A 859 2.24 19.33 20.15
C VAL A 859 3.23 18.25 20.49
N GLU A 860 4.46 18.43 20.01
CA GLU A 860 5.57 17.55 20.36
C GLU A 860 6.23 18.00 21.66
N LEU A 861 5.99 17.23 22.71
CA LEU A 861 6.59 17.43 24.02
C LEU A 861 7.97 16.75 24.09
N ARG A 862 8.83 17.28 24.95
CA ARG A 862 10.15 16.71 25.23
C ARG A 862 10.10 15.84 26.49
N ASN A 863 11.06 14.93 26.61
CA ASN A 863 11.29 14.18 27.84
C ASN A 863 11.35 15.13 29.05
N HIS A 864 10.76 14.68 30.16
CA HIS A 864 10.71 15.42 31.43
C HIS A 864 10.00 16.78 31.35
N THR A 865 9.07 16.97 30.41
CA THR A 865 8.20 18.15 30.42
C THR A 865 7.39 18.20 31.73
N GLU A 866 7.37 19.36 32.38
CA GLU A 866 6.69 19.62 33.65
C GLU A 866 5.34 20.37 33.47
N ASP A 867 4.54 20.37 34.52
CA ASP A 867 3.15 20.85 34.56
C ASP A 867 2.93 22.23 33.92
N ALA A 868 3.74 23.22 34.30
CA ALA A 868 3.51 24.61 33.90
C ALA A 868 3.69 24.85 32.40
N PHE A 869 4.54 24.07 31.73
CA PHE A 869 4.69 24.11 30.29
C PHE A 869 3.58 23.30 29.62
N TYR A 870 3.33 22.09 30.12
CA TYR A 870 2.31 21.18 29.59
C TYR A 870 0.91 21.82 29.57
N LEU A 871 0.45 22.34 30.71
CA LEU A 871 -0.88 22.96 30.84
C LEU A 871 -1.03 24.22 29.99
N ARG A 872 0.06 24.98 29.80
CA ARG A 872 0.07 26.16 28.94
C ARG A 872 -0.09 25.80 27.47
N GLN A 873 0.63 24.77 27.01
CA GLN A 873 0.46 24.26 25.64
C GLN A 873 -0.94 23.72 25.43
N LEU A 874 -1.46 22.93 26.38
CA LEU A 874 -2.82 22.40 26.31
C LEU A 874 -3.86 23.51 26.18
N ARG A 875 -3.78 24.54 27.02
CA ARG A 875 -4.70 25.68 26.94
C ARG A 875 -4.64 26.37 25.58
N ARG A 876 -3.45 26.58 25.03
CA ARG A 876 -3.26 27.19 23.70
C ARG A 876 -3.90 26.32 22.61
N CYS A 877 -3.64 25.02 22.62
CA CYS A 877 -4.12 24.08 21.61
C CYS A 877 -5.64 23.90 21.65
N LEU A 878 -6.24 23.78 22.84
CA LEU A 878 -7.70 23.71 22.96
C LEU A 878 -8.37 24.95 22.36
N MET A 879 -7.83 26.15 22.61
CA MET A 879 -8.38 27.39 22.04
C MET A 879 -8.18 27.48 20.52
N GLN A 880 -7.00 27.07 20.03
CA GLN A 880 -6.71 27.04 18.59
C GLN A 880 -7.65 26.07 17.86
N SER A 881 -7.80 24.85 18.38
CA SER A 881 -8.65 23.82 17.77
C SER A 881 -10.13 24.20 17.79
N LEU A 882 -10.62 24.86 18.84
CA LEU A 882 -12.00 25.37 18.88
C LEU A 882 -12.25 26.55 17.91
N ALA A 883 -11.22 27.34 17.62
CA ALA A 883 -11.31 28.40 16.62
C ALA A 883 -11.40 27.83 15.19
N GLU A 884 -10.70 26.72 14.93
CA GLU A 884 -10.66 26.06 13.63
C GLU A 884 -11.84 25.09 13.41
N PHE A 885 -12.28 24.39 14.46
CA PHE A 885 -13.25 23.30 14.38
C PHE A 885 -14.26 23.33 15.52
N ARG A 886 -15.54 23.19 15.18
CA ARG A 886 -16.64 23.13 16.16
C ARG A 886 -17.14 21.68 16.27
N PRO A 887 -16.71 20.90 17.27
CA PRO A 887 -17.16 19.52 17.42
C PRO A 887 -18.58 19.46 18.00
N ASP A 888 -19.32 18.43 17.58
CA ASP A 888 -20.61 18.07 18.20
C ASP A 888 -20.39 17.11 19.39
N LEU A 889 -19.23 16.43 19.45
CA LEU A 889 -18.78 15.58 20.55
C LEU A 889 -17.24 15.54 20.59
N VAL A 890 -16.68 15.47 21.79
CA VAL A 890 -15.24 15.31 22.02
C VAL A 890 -14.94 13.93 22.60
N ILE A 891 -13.98 13.24 21.99
CA ILE A 891 -13.35 12.04 22.58
C ILE A 891 -12.04 12.50 23.20
N TYR A 892 -12.00 12.48 24.52
CA TYR A 892 -10.85 12.85 25.31
C TYR A 892 -10.11 11.58 25.76
N ASN A 893 -8.94 11.31 25.17
CA ASN A 893 -8.08 10.23 25.59
C ASN A 893 -7.11 10.74 26.67
N ALA A 894 -7.41 10.39 27.92
CA ALA A 894 -6.80 10.93 29.13
C ALA A 894 -5.67 10.03 29.66
N GLY A 895 -4.65 9.77 28.83
CA GLY A 895 -3.55 8.89 29.18
C GLY A 895 -2.81 9.30 30.45
N THR A 896 -2.45 8.36 31.32
CA THR A 896 -1.77 8.67 32.61
C THR A 896 -0.29 8.31 32.64
N ASP A 897 0.26 7.87 31.52
CA ASP A 897 1.69 7.66 31.30
C ASP A 897 2.48 8.98 31.15
N VAL A 898 1.80 10.12 31.18
CA VAL A 898 2.41 11.45 31.33
C VAL A 898 2.99 11.69 32.74
N LEU A 899 2.63 10.85 33.72
CA LEU A 899 3.03 11.00 35.11
C LEU A 899 4.55 10.88 35.31
N LYS A 900 5.07 11.69 36.23
CA LYS A 900 6.48 11.63 36.64
C LYS A 900 6.84 10.24 37.14
N GLY A 901 7.83 9.63 36.48
CA GLY A 901 8.35 8.30 36.82
C GLY A 901 7.66 7.16 36.09
N ASP A 902 6.73 7.44 35.18
CA ASP A 902 6.18 6.41 34.30
C ASP A 902 7.29 5.80 33.41
N PRO A 903 7.39 4.47 33.30
CA PRO A 903 8.48 3.80 32.60
C PRO A 903 8.45 3.95 31.07
N LEU A 904 7.31 4.32 30.47
CA LEU A 904 7.15 4.35 29.01
C LEU A 904 6.90 5.76 28.46
N GLY A 905 6.16 6.62 29.16
CA GLY A 905 5.83 7.98 28.64
C GLY A 905 6.93 9.03 28.80
N ASN A 906 7.82 8.88 29.79
CA ASN A 906 9.01 9.72 30.02
C ASN A 906 8.75 11.25 30.14
N LEU A 907 7.56 11.65 30.59
CA LEU A 907 7.24 13.03 30.99
C LEU A 907 7.39 13.20 32.52
N ALA A 908 7.24 14.43 33.02
CA ALA A 908 7.42 14.76 34.43
C ALA A 908 6.19 15.46 35.04
N ILE A 909 4.98 15.06 34.63
CA ILE A 909 3.73 15.67 35.11
C ILE A 909 3.40 15.16 36.51
N SER A 910 3.02 16.05 37.42
CA SER A 910 2.57 15.70 38.77
C SER A 910 1.14 15.15 38.78
N PRO A 911 0.72 14.42 39.84
CA PRO A 911 -0.68 14.06 40.04
C PRO A 911 -1.63 15.27 39.97
N GLU A 912 -1.23 16.39 40.57
CA GLU A 912 -1.98 17.65 40.54
C GLU A 912 -2.06 18.22 39.12
N GLY A 913 -0.98 18.09 38.35
CA GLY A 913 -0.93 18.46 36.93
C GLY A 913 -1.91 17.65 36.07
N VAL A 914 -2.04 16.34 36.32
CA VAL A 914 -3.04 15.48 35.65
C VAL A 914 -4.47 15.89 36.03
N MET A 915 -4.73 16.18 37.31
CA MET A 915 -6.05 16.67 37.75
C MET A 915 -6.40 18.01 37.10
N GLU A 916 -5.46 18.95 37.03
CA GLU A 916 -5.70 20.26 36.38
C GLU A 916 -5.85 20.13 34.86
N ARG A 917 -5.13 19.19 34.23
CA ARG A 917 -5.31 18.84 32.81
C ARG A 917 -6.73 18.39 32.54
N ASP A 918 -7.20 17.40 33.28
CA ASP A 918 -8.54 16.83 33.11
C ASP A 918 -9.61 17.91 33.38
N ARG A 919 -9.41 18.73 34.43
CA ARG A 919 -10.27 19.89 34.73
C ARG A 919 -10.31 20.89 33.58
N LEU A 920 -9.17 21.21 32.97
CA LEU A 920 -9.08 22.16 31.87
C LEU A 920 -9.85 21.66 30.64
N VAL A 921 -9.72 20.38 30.28
CA VAL A 921 -10.45 19.78 29.15
C VAL A 921 -11.96 19.80 29.43
N PHE A 922 -12.40 19.28 30.58
CA PHE A 922 -13.82 19.24 30.92
C PHE A 922 -14.43 20.63 31.02
N SER A 923 -13.77 21.58 31.70
CA SER A 923 -14.28 22.95 31.83
C SER A 923 -14.40 23.66 30.49
N THR A 924 -13.48 23.41 29.56
CA THR A 924 -13.50 24.02 28.22
C THR A 924 -14.71 23.56 27.42
N PHE A 925 -14.95 22.25 27.31
CA PHE A 925 -16.02 21.72 26.45
C PHE A 925 -17.40 21.74 27.12
N ARG A 926 -17.47 21.50 28.44
CA ARG A 926 -18.74 21.56 29.19
C ARG A 926 -19.29 22.99 29.23
N ALA A 927 -18.43 24.02 29.30
CA ALA A 927 -18.88 25.41 29.23
C ALA A 927 -19.53 25.76 27.88
N LEU A 928 -19.17 25.04 26.82
CA LEU A 928 -19.75 25.19 25.47
C LEU A 928 -20.94 24.24 25.22
N GLY A 929 -21.34 23.44 26.21
CA GLY A 929 -22.39 22.44 26.06
C GLY A 929 -22.02 21.26 25.16
N ILE A 930 -20.72 21.04 24.89
CA ILE A 930 -20.24 19.97 24.02
C ILE A 930 -20.03 18.70 24.85
N PRO A 931 -20.68 17.56 24.48
CA PRO A 931 -20.47 16.26 25.12
C PRO A 931 -19.02 15.79 25.14
N VAL A 932 -18.56 15.26 26.29
CA VAL A 932 -17.20 14.72 26.45
C VAL A 932 -17.23 13.23 26.80
N VAL A 933 -16.54 12.41 26.00
CA VAL A 933 -16.27 11.00 26.28
C VAL A 933 -14.83 10.89 26.77
N MET A 934 -14.61 10.51 28.02
CA MET A 934 -13.28 10.30 28.57
C MET A 934 -12.88 8.82 28.52
N LEU A 935 -11.73 8.54 27.93
CA LEU A 935 -11.07 7.23 27.90
C LEU A 935 -9.75 7.33 28.68
N LEU A 936 -9.32 6.25 29.33
CA LEU A 936 -8.25 6.30 30.34
C LEU A 936 -6.97 5.60 29.91
N SER A 937 -6.52 5.75 28.67
CA SER A 937 -5.33 5.06 28.12
C SER A 937 -4.06 5.14 28.98
N GLY A 938 -2.99 4.46 28.56
CA GLY A 938 -1.68 4.56 29.20
C GLY A 938 -1.67 4.26 30.71
N GLY A 939 -0.68 4.80 31.42
CA GLY A 939 -0.54 4.69 32.87
C GLY A 939 0.01 3.33 33.33
N TYR A 940 1.33 3.23 33.40
CA TYR A 940 2.05 2.00 33.75
C TYR A 940 2.56 2.00 35.20
N LEU A 941 2.30 3.08 35.93
CA LEU A 941 2.51 3.16 37.38
C LEU A 941 1.34 2.56 38.16
N LYS A 942 1.64 1.87 39.26
CA LYS A 942 0.60 1.42 40.23
C LYS A 942 -0.19 2.59 40.82
N ALA A 943 0.42 3.77 40.92
CA ALA A 943 -0.22 4.99 41.41
C ALA A 943 -1.28 5.56 40.46
N SER A 944 -1.24 5.21 39.16
CA SER A 944 -2.12 5.79 38.13
C SER A 944 -3.60 5.62 38.47
N ALA A 945 -3.99 4.45 39.02
CA ALA A 945 -5.37 4.20 39.42
C ALA A 945 -5.87 5.17 40.50
N GLY A 946 -4.99 5.55 41.44
CA GLY A 946 -5.28 6.55 42.47
C GLY A 946 -5.50 7.93 41.86
N VAL A 947 -4.54 8.39 41.05
CA VAL A 947 -4.60 9.71 40.39
C VAL A 947 -5.85 9.86 39.52
N ILE A 948 -6.24 8.81 38.78
CA ILE A 948 -7.47 8.82 37.98
C ILE A 948 -8.71 8.96 38.87
N ALA A 949 -8.79 8.20 39.95
CA ALA A 949 -9.92 8.27 40.87
C ALA A 949 -10.01 9.67 41.50
N ASP A 950 -8.89 10.22 41.97
CA ASP A 950 -8.79 11.57 42.53
C ASP A 950 -9.22 12.64 41.51
N SER A 951 -8.82 12.50 40.24
CA SER A 951 -9.23 13.38 39.15
C SER A 951 -10.75 13.34 38.92
N ILE A 952 -11.34 12.14 38.81
CA ILE A 952 -12.80 11.98 38.60
C ILE A 952 -13.58 12.56 39.80
N VAL A 953 -13.13 12.30 41.02
CA VAL A 953 -13.72 12.88 42.24
C VAL A 953 -13.62 14.41 42.22
N ASN A 954 -12.47 14.97 41.81
CA ASN A 954 -12.26 16.40 41.66
C ASN A 954 -13.20 17.03 40.64
N LEU A 955 -13.35 16.41 39.45
CA LEU A 955 -14.27 16.87 38.42
C LEU A 955 -15.72 16.89 38.94
N LYS A 956 -16.13 15.88 39.71
CA LYS A 956 -17.46 15.83 40.35
C LYS A 956 -17.63 16.93 41.40
N GLN A 957 -16.66 17.12 42.29
CA GLN A 957 -16.70 18.17 43.30
C GLN A 957 -16.76 19.58 42.69
N LYS A 958 -16.13 19.79 41.53
CA LYS A 958 -16.18 21.05 40.76
C LYS A 958 -17.46 21.21 39.95
N GLY A 959 -18.38 20.25 39.99
CA GLY A 959 -19.65 20.28 39.28
C GLY A 959 -19.55 20.10 37.76
N LEU A 960 -18.41 19.61 37.27
CA LEU A 960 -18.20 19.36 35.83
C LEU A 960 -18.85 18.04 35.37
N LEU A 961 -19.16 17.14 36.32
CA LEU A 961 -19.81 15.84 36.13
C LEU A 961 -21.26 15.82 36.66
N ASN A 962 -21.96 16.95 36.60
CA ASN A 962 -23.37 17.09 37.03
C ASN A 962 -24.36 16.90 35.89
#